data_AF-A0A1B9GRW1-F1
#
_entry.id   AF-A0A1B9GRW1-F1
#
_cell.length_a   1.000
_cell.length_b   1.000
_cell.length_c   1.000
_cell.angle_alpha   90.00
_cell.angle_beta   90.00
_cell.angle_gamma   90.00
#
_symmetry.space_group_name_H-M   'P 1'
#
loop_
_entity.id
_entity.type
_entity.pdbx_description
1 polymer ?
#
loop_
_entity_poly.entity_id
_entity_poly.type
_entity_poly.pdbx_seq_one_letter_code
_entity_poly.pdbx_strand_id
1 'polypeptide(L)'
;MSSTARKTFELNNDVRSIDPTDGIFQYSREEEKELDTQAPWSTDPHYFHTVKISAVALIKMVTHARSGGIYEIMGVMYGRVRDGVFWIMDAAALPVQGTETRVNAGNEAMEYMVNFQTANEVAGKTDLLRGWYHSHPGYGCWLSGIDVNTQQNNQRFNDPYLAVVIDPNRTVSAGKVEIGAFRTYPEGYTPPASRSASDQSIPMDKIEDFGVHANAYYPLKVEIFKTQLDEQLLDLLWNKYWVATLSSSLLTANRDYATSQVSDLNAKLQAASQSLGNSTANLKLKSAPAGKGKTGGKAYAGVEEEVTPLNKATKDSSRIATEAQNGIIAQLLKDKLFNTPLSDSLDQASAYATVQGRMGIRGFDVYLRERKLLQTCPMSALANTRLGIDATHYLNHLLSDSESREPLVAATGGLPLGIIARIETDLRSLERQNIKPVFVFAGLPLASRPPQKGLDPQAERETQVKNEAWSYYENGEVERAITQLTAVRNGSWTDWRDLLRAIIRLFRHRFVEFVIAPYIEFAQLAYLLQHPKGYIHAIYSSTECLMWPVDKVITSTDWNKSFTFVEKTRLIVDLNLTSEQFLDMGILAGCSISRTFPPIASDFSIKSVIDLMRHHKSGMLVCQNWRESQFKTQTYTEAFWKARLAVKFSLVLTTQGTCVPLPTVITPHGQSFTVHDVPGDLDDIFSPRIPDELYFYVCRGLISAQVVGWITSGIVHEVQPLADTGDYHRFIKDVITEGPTSPRCTTLALLADVLHPDWSKRKVHAHYFFDPPFAPVQGTAIPFNDATTQSLVAKMGGWTVPNLNLETELRRQNSSTIDLKLCLGALATEELAAHTRRERAGRVLDKKDEIVANILWRLLELRGFINATHTHTMIGKALHAANRVSRVNDRFQEPLYLLLELLRAGVVHGHRWGGDQVEPLSGGPSFGTDEEQRSILLIMRCLSILPLMFRPQQWVGPLSRELLVFNSFVRALSKSLRHLSEAVNAHIMLSGHARRNRDDYNDVMISLPFQSETNTGFGILAKTYLDATIYHHDEIITEATASTDKAKQAKKDALDFVEQSFSSIKLPIQEVERGFRFWDSIMVAIRTLDKEQGPNPSLAQRVVGKDVIEQFEKAEKWLRPMRP
;
A
#
# COMPACT_ATOMS: atom_id res chain seq x y z
N MET A 1 10.24 -7.12 28.21
CA MET A 1 8.99 -6.32 28.33
C MET A 1 7.74 -7.16 28.12
N SER A 2 7.66 -8.02 27.09
CA SER A 2 6.58 -9.01 26.90
C SER A 2 6.27 -9.80 28.19
N SER A 3 7.30 -10.39 28.84
CA SER A 3 7.12 -11.12 30.11
C SER A 3 6.61 -10.27 31.29
N THR A 4 6.93 -8.97 31.33
CA THR A 4 6.52 -8.06 32.41
C THR A 4 5.04 -7.74 32.32
N ALA A 5 4.56 -7.39 31.12
CA ALA A 5 3.15 -7.04 30.93
C ALA A 5 2.23 -8.27 31.00
N ARG A 6 2.73 -9.45 30.60
CA ARG A 6 2.10 -10.74 30.90
C ARG A 6 1.96 -10.98 32.41
N LYS A 7 3.03 -10.80 33.18
CA LYS A 7 2.97 -10.88 34.66
C LYS A 7 2.00 -9.86 35.25
N THR A 8 1.90 -8.66 34.68
CA THR A 8 0.92 -7.64 35.10
C THR A 8 -0.52 -8.08 34.81
N PHE A 9 -0.80 -8.66 33.65
CA PHE A 9 -2.13 -9.22 33.35
C PHE A 9 -2.49 -10.37 34.30
N GLU A 10 -1.55 -11.29 34.54
CA GLU A 10 -1.74 -12.42 35.45
C GLU A 10 -1.97 -11.95 36.90
N LEU A 11 -1.28 -10.89 37.33
CA LEU A 11 -1.40 -10.31 38.67
C LEU A 11 -2.66 -9.45 38.84
N ASN A 12 -3.05 -8.66 37.85
CA ASN A 12 -4.25 -7.82 37.91
C ASN A 12 -5.56 -8.63 37.86
N ASN A 13 -5.51 -9.84 37.27
CA ASN A 13 -6.67 -10.74 37.12
C ASN A 13 -6.56 -12.01 37.98
N ASP A 14 -5.63 -12.05 38.94
CA ASP A 14 -5.47 -13.15 39.91
C ASP A 14 -5.41 -14.57 39.26
N VAL A 15 -4.72 -14.69 38.11
CA VAL A 15 -4.70 -15.93 37.31
C VAL A 15 -3.90 -17.02 38.02
N ARG A 16 -4.53 -18.18 38.27
CA ARG A 16 -3.90 -19.33 38.92
C ARG A 16 -3.41 -20.37 37.91
N SER A 17 -2.18 -20.85 38.07
CA SER A 17 -1.67 -21.96 37.28
C SER A 17 -2.17 -23.28 37.85
N ILE A 18 -2.68 -24.16 36.99
CA ILE A 18 -3.16 -25.49 37.36
C ILE A 18 -2.31 -26.54 36.61
N ASP A 19 -1.95 -27.62 37.30
CA ASP A 19 -1.13 -28.70 36.73
C ASP A 19 -1.98 -29.56 35.76
N PRO A 20 -1.47 -29.94 34.58
CA PRO A 20 -2.16 -30.84 33.65
C PRO A 20 -2.51 -32.23 34.22
N THR A 21 -1.88 -32.64 35.34
CA THR A 21 -2.21 -33.89 36.05
C THR A 21 -3.38 -33.76 37.03
N ASP A 22 -3.97 -32.57 37.17
CA ASP A 22 -5.09 -32.32 38.07
C ASP A 22 -6.36 -33.06 37.59
N GLY A 23 -7.11 -33.65 38.54
CA GLY A 23 -8.13 -34.67 38.27
C GLY A 23 -9.31 -34.22 37.38
N ILE A 24 -9.42 -32.94 37.05
CA ILE A 24 -10.43 -32.38 36.14
C ILE A 24 -10.13 -32.66 34.66
N PHE A 25 -8.85 -32.75 34.27
CA PHE A 25 -8.47 -33.10 32.89
C PHE A 25 -8.57 -34.60 32.59
N GLN A 26 -8.62 -35.42 33.64
CA GLN A 26 -8.87 -36.87 33.59
C GLN A 26 -10.36 -37.22 33.80
N TYR A 27 -11.23 -36.21 33.95
CA TYR A 27 -12.66 -36.40 34.17
C TYR A 27 -13.31 -37.07 32.96
N SER A 28 -13.85 -38.27 33.15
CA SER A 28 -14.41 -39.08 32.07
C SER A 28 -15.84 -38.64 31.72
N ARG A 29 -16.25 -38.84 30.47
CA ARG A 29 -17.63 -38.54 30.04
C ARG A 29 -18.70 -39.34 30.79
N GLU A 30 -18.33 -40.48 31.37
CA GLU A 30 -19.24 -41.34 32.12
C GLU A 30 -19.59 -40.72 33.47
N GLU A 31 -18.60 -40.15 34.17
CA GLU A 31 -18.79 -39.45 35.45
C GLU A 31 -19.61 -38.15 35.27
N GLU A 32 -19.43 -37.44 34.15
CA GLU A 32 -20.21 -36.23 33.84
C GLU A 32 -21.69 -36.55 33.54
N LYS A 33 -21.94 -37.65 32.81
CA LYS A 33 -23.28 -38.12 32.51
C LYS A 33 -24.02 -38.61 33.76
N GLU A 34 -23.31 -39.21 34.70
CA GLU A 34 -23.87 -39.61 35.99
C GLU A 34 -24.29 -38.39 36.83
N LEU A 35 -23.44 -37.35 36.87
CA LEU A 35 -23.76 -36.08 37.55
C LEU A 35 -24.97 -35.37 36.93
N ASP A 36 -25.04 -35.30 35.58
CA ASP A 36 -26.19 -34.73 34.85
C ASP A 36 -27.48 -35.52 35.10
N THR A 37 -27.39 -36.84 35.33
CA THR A 37 -28.54 -37.68 35.69
C THR A 37 -28.99 -37.47 37.14
N GLN A 38 -28.05 -37.31 38.07
CA GLN A 38 -28.35 -37.07 39.50
C GLN A 38 -28.87 -35.66 39.77
N ALA A 39 -28.49 -34.67 38.94
CA ALA A 39 -28.93 -33.28 38.97
C ALA A 39 -29.06 -32.66 40.39
N PRO A 40 -27.99 -32.69 41.22
CA PRO A 40 -28.05 -32.25 42.62
C PRO A 40 -28.47 -30.77 42.78
N TRP A 41 -28.18 -29.92 41.80
CA TRP A 41 -28.59 -28.51 41.73
C TRP A 41 -30.12 -28.30 41.66
N SER A 42 -30.91 -29.34 41.36
CA SER A 42 -32.37 -29.26 41.42
C SER A 42 -32.91 -29.17 42.85
N THR A 43 -32.13 -29.64 43.83
CA THR A 43 -32.52 -29.68 45.26
C THR A 43 -31.96 -28.51 46.07
N ASP A 44 -30.76 -28.02 45.71
CA ASP A 44 -30.14 -26.83 46.31
C ASP A 44 -29.95 -25.71 45.26
N PRO A 45 -30.74 -24.62 45.33
CA PRO A 45 -30.59 -23.47 44.44
C PRO A 45 -29.22 -22.77 44.48
N HIS A 46 -28.41 -22.99 45.52
CA HIS A 46 -27.04 -22.45 45.66
C HIS A 46 -25.95 -23.51 45.49
N TYR A 47 -26.27 -24.68 44.92
CA TYR A 47 -25.31 -25.75 44.66
C TYR A 47 -24.06 -25.26 43.92
N PHE A 48 -24.24 -24.38 42.93
CA PHE A 48 -23.15 -23.74 42.22
C PHE A 48 -22.73 -22.44 42.88
N HIS A 49 -21.47 -22.38 43.32
CA HIS A 49 -20.93 -21.22 44.03
C HIS A 49 -19.77 -20.54 43.31
N THR A 50 -19.02 -21.26 42.47
CA THR A 50 -17.82 -20.76 41.78
C THR A 50 -17.86 -21.08 40.28
N VAL A 51 -17.33 -20.18 39.45
CA VAL A 51 -17.00 -20.43 38.05
C VAL A 51 -15.50 -20.21 37.84
N LYS A 52 -14.85 -21.18 37.22
CA LYS A 52 -13.46 -21.15 36.79
C LYS A 52 -13.42 -20.97 35.28
N ILE A 53 -12.82 -19.89 34.81
CA ILE A 53 -12.74 -19.55 33.38
C ILE A 53 -11.29 -19.66 32.92
N SER A 54 -11.05 -20.38 31.83
CA SER A 54 -9.70 -20.45 31.24
C SER A 54 -9.25 -19.08 30.75
N ALA A 55 -7.96 -18.79 30.85
CA ALA A 55 -7.40 -17.53 30.36
C ALA A 55 -7.67 -17.33 28.85
N VAL A 56 -7.70 -18.42 28.08
CA VAL A 56 -8.00 -18.41 26.64
C VAL A 56 -9.45 -18.02 26.39
N ALA A 57 -10.41 -18.65 27.09
CA ALA A 57 -11.83 -18.32 26.97
C ALA A 57 -12.08 -16.86 27.37
N LEU A 58 -11.47 -16.40 28.46
CA LEU A 58 -11.57 -15.02 28.92
C LEU A 58 -11.10 -14.02 27.83
N ILE A 59 -9.93 -14.26 27.24
CA ILE A 59 -9.39 -13.38 26.19
C ILE A 59 -10.31 -13.37 24.96
N LYS A 60 -10.86 -14.51 24.55
CA LYS A 60 -11.81 -14.59 23.44
C LYS A 60 -13.08 -13.78 23.73
N MET A 61 -13.66 -13.94 24.91
CA MET A 61 -14.88 -13.23 25.30
C MET A 61 -14.66 -11.72 25.40
N VAL A 62 -13.55 -11.27 26.00
CA VAL A 62 -13.21 -9.84 26.12
C VAL A 62 -12.89 -9.22 24.77
N THR A 63 -12.15 -9.93 23.91
CA THR A 63 -11.82 -9.46 22.56
C THR A 63 -13.08 -9.32 21.71
N HIS A 64 -13.96 -10.32 21.79
CA HIS A 64 -15.26 -10.25 21.14
C HIS A 64 -16.06 -9.07 21.68
N ALA A 65 -16.27 -8.97 23.01
CA ALA A 65 -17.02 -7.89 23.64
C ALA A 65 -16.51 -6.50 23.22
N ARG A 66 -15.20 -6.32 23.09
CA ARG A 66 -14.62 -5.06 22.61
C ARG A 66 -14.92 -4.77 21.14
N SER A 67 -14.99 -5.80 20.29
CA SER A 67 -15.34 -5.63 18.88
C SER A 67 -16.78 -5.16 18.66
N GLY A 68 -17.68 -5.42 19.63
CA GLY A 68 -19.08 -4.93 19.63
C GLY A 68 -19.21 -3.42 19.85
N GLY A 69 -18.17 -2.75 20.37
CA GLY A 69 -18.17 -1.31 20.61
C GLY A 69 -19.24 -0.88 21.61
N ILE A 70 -20.26 -0.15 21.13
CA ILE A 70 -21.41 0.30 21.94
C ILE A 70 -22.58 -0.70 21.94
N TYR A 71 -22.55 -1.71 21.07
CA TYR A 71 -23.62 -2.69 20.93
C TYR A 71 -23.39 -3.88 21.85
N GLU A 72 -24.47 -4.39 22.42
CA GLU A 72 -24.44 -5.67 23.12
C GLU A 72 -24.21 -6.80 22.11
N ILE A 73 -23.29 -7.69 22.41
CA ILE A 73 -23.05 -8.90 21.63
C ILE A 73 -23.11 -10.11 22.55
N MET A 74 -23.31 -11.28 21.98
CA MET A 74 -23.40 -12.53 22.74
C MET A 74 -22.60 -13.66 22.11
N GLY A 75 -22.30 -14.66 22.93
CA GLY A 75 -21.66 -15.89 22.52
C GLY A 75 -21.95 -17.03 23.49
N VAL A 76 -21.35 -18.18 23.20
CA VAL A 76 -21.54 -19.42 23.97
C VAL A 76 -20.25 -19.87 24.61
N MET A 77 -20.37 -20.58 25.73
CA MET A 77 -19.26 -21.09 26.53
C MET A 77 -19.33 -22.61 26.63
N TYR A 78 -18.17 -23.24 26.41
CA TYR A 78 -18.00 -24.68 26.45
C TYR A 78 -17.14 -25.06 27.67
N GLY A 79 -17.54 -26.12 28.36
CA GLY A 79 -16.89 -26.51 29.59
C GLY A 79 -17.48 -27.76 30.23
N ARG A 80 -17.14 -27.93 31.50
CA ARG A 80 -17.57 -29.06 32.35
C ARG A 80 -18.00 -28.57 33.72
N VAL A 81 -18.64 -29.45 34.48
CA VAL A 81 -19.12 -29.14 35.82
C VAL A 81 -18.65 -30.22 36.78
N ARG A 82 -18.12 -29.81 37.94
CA ARG A 82 -17.68 -30.74 38.99
C ARG A 82 -17.70 -30.05 40.36
N ASP A 83 -18.17 -30.77 41.39
CA ASP A 83 -18.12 -30.35 42.80
C ASP A 83 -18.70 -28.94 43.06
N GLY A 84 -19.83 -28.59 42.45
CA GLY A 84 -20.45 -27.26 42.61
C GLY A 84 -19.70 -26.12 41.91
N VAL A 85 -18.77 -26.44 40.99
CA VAL A 85 -17.97 -25.47 40.23
C VAL A 85 -18.12 -25.67 38.73
N PHE A 86 -18.34 -24.57 38.01
CA PHE A 86 -18.28 -24.55 36.54
C PHE A 86 -16.85 -24.37 36.06
N TRP A 87 -16.41 -25.18 35.10
CA TRP A 87 -15.11 -25.09 34.46
C TRP A 87 -15.28 -24.75 32.99
N ILE A 88 -15.12 -23.47 32.65
CA ILE A 88 -15.23 -22.98 31.28
C ILE A 88 -13.87 -23.09 30.59
N MET A 89 -13.82 -23.96 29.60
CA MET A 89 -12.61 -24.33 28.86
C MET A 89 -12.42 -23.44 27.62
N ASP A 90 -13.49 -23.17 26.88
CA ASP A 90 -13.45 -22.38 25.65
C ASP A 90 -14.72 -21.52 25.49
N ALA A 91 -14.66 -20.51 24.63
CA ALA A 91 -15.78 -19.65 24.28
C ALA A 91 -15.81 -19.37 22.78
N ALA A 92 -17.01 -19.22 22.22
CA ALA A 92 -17.23 -18.91 20.82
C ALA A 92 -18.18 -17.73 20.65
N ALA A 93 -17.87 -16.85 19.70
CA ALA A 93 -18.72 -15.74 19.31
C ALA A 93 -19.92 -16.25 18.49
N LEU A 94 -21.12 -15.76 18.78
CA LEU A 94 -22.26 -15.95 17.88
C LEU A 94 -22.37 -14.72 16.97
N PRO A 95 -22.74 -14.90 15.68
CA PRO A 95 -22.90 -13.81 14.72
C PRO A 95 -24.22 -13.04 14.97
N VAL A 96 -24.48 -12.64 16.22
CA VAL A 96 -25.70 -11.96 16.64
C VAL A 96 -25.32 -10.65 17.32
N GLN A 97 -25.87 -9.55 16.82
CA GLN A 97 -25.84 -8.25 17.49
C GLN A 97 -27.12 -8.11 18.30
N GLY A 98 -26.98 -8.01 19.62
CA GLY A 98 -28.10 -7.79 20.54
C GLY A 98 -28.62 -6.37 20.41
N THR A 99 -29.93 -6.21 20.57
CA THR A 99 -30.55 -4.92 20.87
C THR A 99 -31.31 -5.10 22.18
N GLU A 100 -31.34 -4.08 23.03
CA GLU A 100 -31.97 -4.11 24.38
C GLU A 100 -33.46 -4.53 24.40
N THR A 101 -34.09 -4.79 23.25
CA THR A 101 -35.50 -5.16 23.12
C THR A 101 -35.76 -6.59 22.63
N ARG A 102 -34.74 -7.35 22.20
CA ARG A 102 -34.91 -8.74 21.74
C ARG A 102 -33.70 -9.60 22.06
N VAL A 103 -33.88 -10.56 22.97
CA VAL A 103 -32.93 -11.65 23.21
C VAL A 103 -33.59 -12.95 22.81
N ASN A 104 -33.53 -13.26 21.52
CA ASN A 104 -33.69 -14.63 21.06
C ASN A 104 -32.73 -14.79 19.88
N ALA A 105 -31.71 -15.64 20.05
CA ALA A 105 -30.80 -15.97 18.97
C ALA A 105 -31.64 -16.55 17.83
N GLY A 106 -31.69 -15.86 16.68
CA GLY A 106 -32.51 -16.29 15.55
C GLY A 106 -32.11 -17.70 15.07
N ASN A 107 -32.93 -18.31 14.21
CA ASN A 107 -32.68 -19.66 13.67
C ASN A 107 -31.24 -19.83 13.10
N GLU A 108 -30.66 -18.75 12.55
CA GLU A 108 -29.29 -18.71 12.01
C GLU A 108 -28.20 -18.93 13.07
N ALA A 109 -28.42 -18.43 14.30
CA ALA A 109 -27.47 -18.63 15.40
C ALA A 109 -27.56 -20.06 15.96
N MET A 110 -28.75 -20.66 15.96
CA MET A 110 -28.94 -22.06 16.34
C MET A 110 -28.25 -23.01 15.36
N GLU A 111 -28.37 -22.74 14.05
CA GLU A 111 -27.66 -23.48 13.00
C GLU A 111 -26.14 -23.36 13.13
N TYR A 112 -25.64 -22.15 13.41
CA TYR A 112 -24.22 -21.93 13.68
C TYR A 112 -23.74 -22.71 14.92
N MET A 113 -24.53 -22.74 16.00
CA MET A 113 -24.19 -23.51 17.21
C MET A 113 -24.10 -25.01 16.93
N VAL A 114 -25.04 -25.58 16.17
CA VAL A 114 -25.01 -27.00 15.78
C VAL A 114 -23.78 -27.30 14.94
N ASN A 115 -23.54 -26.51 13.89
CA ASN A 115 -22.39 -26.71 13.00
C ASN A 115 -21.05 -26.56 13.74
N PHE A 116 -20.94 -25.58 14.64
CA PHE A 116 -19.75 -25.36 15.45
C PHE A 116 -19.52 -26.50 16.45
N GLN A 117 -20.59 -27.05 17.05
CA GLN A 117 -20.49 -28.21 17.92
C GLN A 117 -20.06 -29.47 17.15
N THR A 118 -20.61 -29.72 15.96
CA THR A 118 -20.16 -30.82 15.09
C THR A 118 -18.70 -30.66 14.69
N ALA A 119 -18.25 -29.46 14.35
CA ALA A 119 -16.85 -29.19 14.04
C ALA A 119 -15.91 -29.44 15.24
N ASN A 120 -16.33 -29.07 16.45
CA ASN A 120 -15.58 -29.35 17.67
C ASN A 120 -15.46 -30.85 17.95
N GLU A 121 -16.53 -31.62 17.73
CA GLU A 121 -16.51 -33.07 17.87
C GLU A 121 -15.53 -33.72 16.88
N VAL A 122 -15.50 -33.28 15.61
CA VAL A 122 -14.53 -33.73 14.61
C VAL A 122 -13.09 -33.37 15.00
N ALA A 123 -12.90 -32.21 15.64
CA ALA A 123 -11.59 -31.77 16.15
C ALA A 123 -11.18 -32.43 17.47
N GLY A 124 -11.95 -33.40 17.98
CA GLY A 124 -11.68 -34.11 19.23
C GLY A 124 -11.90 -33.28 20.50
N LYS A 125 -12.54 -32.11 20.40
CA LYS A 125 -12.95 -31.29 21.56
C LYS A 125 -14.27 -31.81 22.09
N THR A 126 -14.25 -32.39 23.29
CA THR A 126 -15.40 -33.11 23.86
C THR A 126 -16.24 -32.31 24.85
N ASP A 127 -15.89 -31.04 25.09
CA ASP A 127 -16.52 -30.17 26.08
C ASP A 127 -17.94 -29.76 25.67
N LEU A 128 -18.86 -29.72 26.65
CA LEU A 128 -20.27 -29.48 26.44
C LEU A 128 -20.62 -27.99 26.57
N LEU A 129 -21.76 -27.60 26.02
CA LEU A 129 -22.29 -26.24 26.16
C LEU A 129 -22.76 -26.03 27.62
N ARG A 130 -22.08 -25.16 28.37
CA ARG A 130 -22.35 -24.94 29.81
C ARG A 130 -22.76 -23.51 30.16
N GLY A 131 -22.85 -22.63 29.17
CA GLY A 131 -23.35 -21.29 29.39
C GLY A 131 -23.30 -20.39 28.16
N TRP A 132 -23.73 -19.16 28.38
CA TRP A 132 -23.65 -18.08 27.40
C TRP A 132 -22.99 -16.86 28.05
N TYR A 133 -22.37 -16.03 27.22
CA TYR A 133 -21.84 -14.75 27.65
C TYR A 133 -22.39 -13.63 26.78
N HIS A 134 -22.52 -12.44 27.36
CA HIS A 134 -22.84 -11.23 26.63
C HIS A 134 -22.13 -10.02 27.22
N SER A 135 -22.15 -8.92 26.46
CA SER A 135 -21.49 -7.69 26.86
C SER A 135 -22.47 -6.61 27.31
N HIS A 136 -22.16 -5.90 28.39
CA HIS A 136 -22.83 -4.66 28.81
C HIS A 136 -21.86 -3.48 28.72
N PRO A 137 -21.82 -2.75 27.58
CA PRO A 137 -20.82 -1.70 27.38
C PRO A 137 -21.08 -0.43 28.23
N GLY A 138 -20.45 -0.34 29.41
CA GLY A 138 -20.37 0.88 30.21
C GLY A 138 -21.34 0.98 31.41
N TYR A 139 -22.24 0.03 31.61
CA TYR A 139 -23.22 0.05 32.72
C TYR A 139 -23.07 -1.10 33.71
N GLY A 140 -21.93 -1.81 33.67
CA GLY A 140 -21.56 -2.82 34.66
C GLY A 140 -22.16 -4.20 34.39
N CYS A 141 -21.72 -5.18 35.17
CA CYS A 141 -22.07 -6.58 34.99
C CYS A 141 -23.23 -6.96 35.92
N TRP A 142 -24.43 -7.11 35.36
CA TRP A 142 -25.67 -7.51 36.03
C TRP A 142 -26.63 -8.11 34.99
N LEU A 143 -27.73 -8.73 35.42
CA LEU A 143 -28.74 -9.28 34.48
C LEU A 143 -29.96 -8.36 34.42
N SER A 144 -30.32 -7.91 33.23
CA SER A 144 -31.58 -7.19 32.97
C SER A 144 -32.79 -8.12 33.08
N GLY A 145 -34.01 -7.57 33.10
CA GLY A 145 -35.23 -8.38 33.08
C GLY A 145 -35.30 -9.36 31.91
N ILE A 146 -34.73 -9.00 30.75
CA ILE A 146 -34.66 -9.87 29.57
C ILE A 146 -33.60 -10.97 29.76
N ASP A 147 -32.45 -10.64 30.34
CA ASP A 147 -31.39 -11.61 30.62
C ASP A 147 -31.83 -12.65 31.64
N VAL A 148 -32.57 -12.22 32.67
CA VAL A 148 -33.16 -13.13 33.67
C VAL A 148 -34.10 -14.13 33.00
N ASN A 149 -35.01 -13.66 32.12
CA ASN A 149 -35.92 -14.55 31.40
C ASN A 149 -35.17 -15.52 30.47
N THR A 150 -34.14 -15.03 29.77
CA THR A 150 -33.31 -15.84 28.86
C THR A 150 -32.55 -16.91 29.64
N GLN A 151 -31.95 -16.52 30.77
CA GLN A 151 -31.21 -17.42 31.63
C GLN A 151 -32.13 -18.45 32.32
N GLN A 152 -33.33 -18.06 32.75
CA GLN A 152 -34.32 -19.00 33.28
C GLN A 152 -34.76 -20.02 32.23
N ASN A 153 -35.02 -19.59 30.99
CA ASN A 153 -35.36 -20.50 29.90
C ASN A 153 -34.21 -21.48 29.62
N ASN A 154 -32.97 -20.99 29.53
CA ASN A 154 -31.82 -21.86 29.29
C ASN A 154 -31.54 -22.82 30.46
N GLN A 155 -31.69 -22.37 31.72
CA GLN A 155 -31.63 -23.24 32.90
C GLN A 155 -32.77 -24.27 32.92
N ARG A 156 -33.90 -24.04 32.25
CA ARG A 156 -35.01 -25.00 32.19
C ARG A 156 -34.78 -26.11 31.18
N PHE A 157 -34.12 -25.81 30.06
CA PHE A 157 -33.94 -26.76 28.94
C PHE A 157 -32.53 -27.34 28.83
N ASN A 158 -31.50 -26.64 29.33
CA ASN A 158 -30.08 -26.97 29.14
C ASN A 158 -29.27 -26.91 30.47
N ASP A 159 -29.88 -27.15 31.64
CA ASP A 159 -29.13 -27.15 32.91
C ASP A 159 -28.14 -28.32 32.98
N PRO A 160 -26.92 -28.15 33.53
CA PRO A 160 -26.36 -26.97 34.18
C PRO A 160 -25.91 -25.85 33.20
N TYR A 161 -26.52 -24.66 33.31
CA TYR A 161 -26.25 -23.49 32.44
C TYR A 161 -25.94 -22.18 33.20
N LEU A 162 -24.97 -21.38 32.77
CA LEU A 162 -24.62 -20.11 33.44
C LEU A 162 -24.57 -18.91 32.49
N ALA A 163 -24.79 -17.70 33.01
CA ALA A 163 -24.67 -16.44 32.29
C ALA A 163 -23.41 -15.66 32.72
N VAL A 164 -22.58 -15.23 31.78
CA VAL A 164 -21.43 -14.35 32.03
C VAL A 164 -21.65 -13.00 31.36
N VAL A 165 -21.49 -11.92 32.12
CA VAL A 165 -21.59 -10.55 31.63
C VAL A 165 -20.21 -9.89 31.68
N ILE A 166 -19.79 -9.28 30.57
CA ILE A 166 -18.52 -8.57 30.46
C ILE A 166 -18.78 -7.10 30.12
N ASP A 167 -18.17 -6.17 30.85
CA ASP A 167 -18.17 -4.75 30.48
C ASP A 167 -16.85 -4.40 29.78
N PRO A 168 -16.82 -4.32 28.44
CA PRO A 168 -15.59 -4.02 27.70
C PRO A 168 -15.11 -2.59 27.91
N ASN A 169 -15.99 -1.65 28.26
CA ASN A 169 -15.63 -0.24 28.45
C ASN A 169 -14.97 -0.04 29.81
N ARG A 170 -15.57 -0.59 30.88
CA ARG A 170 -14.96 -0.59 32.22
C ARG A 170 -13.67 -1.40 32.27
N THR A 171 -13.61 -2.53 31.56
CA THR A 171 -12.39 -3.34 31.47
C THR A 171 -11.18 -2.53 30.99
N VAL A 172 -11.39 -1.71 29.95
CA VAL A 172 -10.33 -0.86 29.39
C VAL A 172 -9.99 0.31 30.31
N SER A 173 -10.97 0.92 30.98
CA SER A 173 -10.73 2.05 31.90
C SER A 173 -10.05 1.63 33.21
N ALA A 174 -10.42 0.48 33.77
CA ALA A 174 -9.91 -0.02 35.05
C ALA A 174 -8.61 -0.82 34.92
N GLY A 175 -8.28 -1.33 33.71
CA GLY A 175 -7.11 -2.19 33.48
C GLY A 175 -7.21 -3.58 34.11
N LYS A 176 -8.40 -3.94 34.61
CA LYS A 176 -8.81 -5.24 35.14
C LYS A 176 -10.07 -5.67 34.39
N VAL A 177 -10.20 -6.96 34.07
CA VAL A 177 -11.39 -7.45 33.36
C VAL A 177 -12.61 -7.34 34.28
N GLU A 178 -13.57 -6.52 33.86
CA GLU A 178 -14.86 -6.35 34.53
C GLU A 178 -15.79 -7.46 34.03
N ILE A 179 -15.96 -8.49 34.87
CA ILE A 179 -16.69 -9.71 34.55
C ILE A 179 -17.56 -10.12 35.73
N GLY A 180 -18.79 -10.52 35.46
CA GLY A 180 -19.70 -11.11 36.44
C GLY A 180 -20.28 -12.41 35.90
N ALA A 181 -20.46 -13.40 36.78
CA ALA A 181 -21.13 -14.65 36.44
C ALA A 181 -22.35 -14.84 37.34
N PHE A 182 -23.47 -15.24 36.75
CA PHE A 182 -24.77 -15.21 37.41
C PHE A 182 -25.58 -16.48 37.09
N ARG A 183 -26.39 -16.89 38.06
CA ARG A 183 -27.47 -17.88 37.88
C ARG A 183 -28.76 -17.35 38.49
N THR A 184 -29.88 -17.66 37.85
CA THR A 184 -31.21 -17.23 38.30
C THR A 184 -31.80 -18.20 39.31
N TYR A 185 -32.55 -17.68 40.27
CA TYR A 185 -33.30 -18.50 41.21
C TYR A 185 -34.50 -19.19 40.52
N PRO A 186 -34.90 -20.40 40.96
CA PRO A 186 -36.10 -21.07 40.49
C PRO A 186 -37.39 -20.28 40.81
N GLU A 187 -38.42 -20.43 39.98
CA GLU A 187 -39.72 -19.80 40.20
C GLU A 187 -40.31 -20.19 41.56
N GLY A 188 -40.62 -19.20 42.41
CA GLY A 188 -41.20 -19.39 43.75
C GLY A 188 -40.20 -19.41 44.91
N TYR A 189 -38.88 -19.37 44.65
CA TYR A 189 -37.86 -19.24 45.70
C TYR A 189 -37.69 -17.77 46.12
N THR A 190 -37.81 -17.48 47.42
CA THR A 190 -37.56 -16.14 47.97
C THR A 190 -36.20 -16.10 48.66
N PRO A 191 -35.23 -15.30 48.20
CA PRO A 191 -33.89 -15.28 48.78
C PRO A 191 -33.91 -14.70 50.21
N PRO A 192 -33.09 -15.23 51.15
CA PRO A 192 -32.89 -14.59 52.45
C PRO A 192 -32.24 -13.21 52.23
N ALA A 193 -32.81 -12.16 52.82
CA ALA A 193 -32.46 -10.75 52.60
C ALA A 193 -30.96 -10.54 52.33
N SER A 194 -30.62 -10.30 51.07
CA SER A 194 -29.24 -10.30 50.62
C SER A 194 -28.50 -9.09 51.22
N ARG A 195 -27.42 -9.38 51.95
CA ARG A 195 -26.40 -8.39 52.26
C ARG A 195 -25.48 -8.30 51.04
N SER A 196 -25.16 -7.06 50.66
CA SER A 196 -24.26 -6.63 49.57
C SER A 196 -24.72 -6.93 48.14
N ALA A 197 -25.61 -6.09 47.60
CA ALA A 197 -25.49 -5.70 46.20
C ALA A 197 -24.09 -5.07 46.03
N SER A 198 -23.32 -5.53 45.04
CA SER A 198 -22.02 -4.96 44.73
C SER A 198 -22.19 -3.45 44.48
N ASP A 199 -21.30 -2.65 45.08
CA ASP A 199 -21.28 -1.17 45.04
C ASP A 199 -20.88 -0.68 43.63
N GLN A 200 -21.53 -1.19 42.59
CA GLN A 200 -21.29 -0.83 41.19
C GLN A 200 -22.10 0.41 40.83
N SER A 201 -21.43 1.38 40.21
CA SER A 201 -22.09 2.56 39.65
C SER A 201 -22.91 2.16 38.42
N ILE A 202 -24.22 2.41 38.44
CA ILE A 202 -25.15 2.12 37.33
C ILE A 202 -25.69 3.47 36.82
N PRO A 203 -25.80 3.68 35.49
CA PRO A 203 -26.41 4.89 34.93
C PRO A 203 -27.86 5.06 35.35
N MET A 204 -28.33 6.31 35.45
CA MET A 204 -29.70 6.63 35.89
C MET A 204 -30.78 5.95 35.02
N ASP A 205 -30.57 5.86 33.71
CA ASP A 205 -31.56 5.28 32.78
C ASP A 205 -31.74 3.75 32.94
N LYS A 206 -30.87 3.10 33.73
CA LYS A 206 -30.88 1.64 33.96
C LYS A 206 -31.09 1.25 35.43
N ILE A 207 -31.13 2.22 36.34
CA ILE A 207 -31.17 1.96 37.79
C ILE A 207 -32.50 1.34 38.24
N GLU A 208 -33.61 1.68 37.56
CA GLU A 208 -34.94 1.13 37.84
C GLU A 208 -35.02 -0.35 37.46
N ASP A 209 -34.55 -0.71 36.27
CA ASP A 209 -34.52 -2.10 35.76
C ASP A 209 -33.62 -2.99 36.63
N PHE A 210 -32.44 -2.49 37.01
CA PHE A 210 -31.56 -3.17 37.97
C PHE A 210 -32.25 -3.39 39.32
N GLY A 211 -32.91 -2.36 39.87
CA GLY A 211 -33.54 -2.42 41.19
C GLY A 211 -34.69 -3.43 41.30
N VAL A 212 -35.41 -3.67 40.21
CA VAL A 212 -36.54 -4.64 40.16
C VAL A 212 -36.03 -6.09 40.08
N HIS A 213 -34.94 -6.33 39.35
CA HIS A 213 -34.49 -7.69 39.01
C HIS A 213 -33.27 -8.18 39.81
N ALA A 214 -32.61 -7.33 40.60
CA ALA A 214 -31.42 -7.68 41.39
C ALA A 214 -31.61 -8.85 42.38
N ASN A 215 -32.85 -9.15 42.80
CA ASN A 215 -33.16 -10.27 43.69
C ASN A 215 -33.52 -11.58 42.95
N ALA A 216 -33.57 -11.57 41.61
CA ALA A 216 -33.96 -12.72 40.80
C ALA A 216 -32.78 -13.67 40.49
N TYR A 217 -31.54 -13.24 40.75
CA TYR A 217 -30.33 -13.99 40.47
C TYR A 217 -29.30 -13.81 41.58
N TYR A 218 -28.28 -14.67 41.59
CA TYR A 218 -27.15 -14.57 42.50
C TYR A 218 -25.82 -14.61 41.75
N PRO A 219 -24.79 -13.86 42.22
CA PRO A 219 -23.47 -13.89 41.62
C PRO A 219 -22.69 -15.12 42.06
N LEU A 220 -21.97 -15.74 41.12
CA LEU A 220 -20.99 -16.78 41.40
C LEU A 220 -19.60 -16.15 41.52
N LYS A 221 -18.73 -16.75 42.34
CA LYS A 221 -17.34 -16.32 42.45
C LYS A 221 -16.60 -16.68 41.16
N VAL A 222 -16.05 -15.68 40.47
CA VAL A 222 -15.23 -15.89 39.26
C VAL A 222 -13.76 -16.11 39.64
N GLU A 223 -13.18 -17.22 39.20
CA GLU A 223 -11.76 -17.54 39.31
C GLU A 223 -11.18 -17.78 37.91
N ILE A 224 -9.97 -17.31 37.62
CA ILE A 224 -9.34 -17.46 36.30
C ILE A 224 -8.18 -18.44 36.42
N PHE A 225 -8.09 -19.40 35.49
CA PHE A 225 -7.02 -20.40 35.48
C PHE A 225 -6.32 -20.52 34.12
N LYS A 226 -5.10 -21.07 34.15
CA LYS A 226 -4.32 -21.41 32.95
C LYS A 226 -3.62 -22.76 33.12
N THR A 227 -3.41 -23.47 32.00
CA THR A 227 -2.55 -24.65 31.92
C THR A 227 -1.14 -24.29 31.43
N GLN A 228 -0.19 -25.25 31.51
CA GLN A 228 1.16 -25.07 30.94
C GLN A 228 1.15 -24.86 29.42
N LEU A 229 0.18 -25.45 28.70
CA LEU A 229 0.03 -25.25 27.26
C LEU A 229 -0.56 -23.86 26.95
N ASP A 230 -1.51 -23.41 27.76
CA ASP A 230 -2.06 -22.05 27.65
C ASP A 230 -0.98 -20.99 27.89
N GLU A 231 0.00 -21.27 28.74
CA GLU A 231 1.15 -20.40 28.96
C GLU A 231 1.98 -20.19 27.68
N GLN A 232 2.19 -21.22 26.86
CA GLN A 232 2.85 -21.09 25.56
C GLN A 232 2.00 -20.32 24.54
N LEU A 233 0.69 -20.57 24.52
CA LEU A 233 -0.25 -19.86 23.67
C LEU A 233 -0.35 -18.37 24.02
N LEU A 234 -0.38 -18.04 25.31
CA LEU A 234 -0.35 -16.67 25.82
C LEU A 234 0.96 -15.96 25.47
N ASP A 235 2.10 -16.66 25.49
CA ASP A 235 3.39 -16.10 25.05
C ASP A 235 3.39 -15.76 23.55
N LEU A 236 2.87 -16.65 22.71
CA LEU A 236 2.73 -16.39 21.28
C LEU A 236 1.79 -15.22 20.99
N LEU A 237 0.68 -15.13 21.73
CA LEU A 237 -0.28 -14.04 21.62
C LEU A 237 0.36 -12.72 22.07
N TRP A 238 1.05 -12.70 23.21
CA TRP A 238 1.63 -11.49 23.76
C TRP A 238 2.81 -10.97 22.93
N ASN A 239 3.60 -11.85 22.30
CA ASN A 239 4.66 -11.47 21.36
C ASN A 239 4.12 -10.70 20.14
N LYS A 240 2.84 -10.90 19.77
CA LYS A 240 2.18 -10.17 18.70
C LYS A 240 1.46 -8.90 19.17
N TYR A 241 0.93 -8.88 20.41
CA TYR A 241 0.04 -7.83 20.89
C TYR A 241 0.66 -6.82 21.88
N TRP A 242 1.87 -7.04 22.41
CA TRP A 242 2.49 -6.13 23.39
C TRP A 242 2.66 -4.69 22.87
N VAL A 243 2.85 -4.52 21.56
CA VAL A 243 2.93 -3.21 20.90
C VAL A 243 1.62 -2.44 20.99
N ALA A 244 0.47 -3.12 20.88
CA ALA A 244 -0.85 -2.51 21.02
C ALA A 244 -1.09 -1.99 22.46
N THR A 245 -0.58 -2.69 23.47
CA THR A 245 -0.65 -2.27 24.88
C THR A 245 0.16 -0.98 25.14
N LEU A 246 1.32 -0.83 24.50
CA LEU A 246 2.17 0.36 24.64
C LEU A 246 1.74 1.52 23.74
N SER A 247 1.13 1.26 22.59
CA SER A 247 0.65 2.30 21.65
C SER A 247 -0.77 2.80 21.92
N SER A 248 -1.60 2.04 22.64
CA SER A 248 -2.98 2.46 22.96
C SER A 248 -3.03 3.60 23.97
N SER A 249 -3.90 4.58 23.73
CA SER A 249 -4.21 5.65 24.69
C SER A 249 -5.61 5.44 25.26
N LEU A 250 -5.68 5.02 26.52
CA LEU A 250 -6.94 4.76 27.23
C LEU A 250 -7.86 6.00 27.26
N LEU A 251 -7.26 7.21 27.30
CA LEU A 251 -7.99 8.48 27.29
C LEU A 251 -8.69 8.79 25.96
N THR A 252 -8.14 8.31 24.85
CA THR A 252 -8.75 8.53 23.51
C THR A 252 -9.68 7.38 23.14
N ALA A 253 -9.29 6.14 23.44
CA ALA A 253 -10.06 4.94 23.11
C ALA A 253 -11.40 4.83 23.87
N ASN A 254 -11.52 5.42 25.06
CA ASN A 254 -12.74 5.43 25.87
C ASN A 254 -13.32 6.85 26.08
N ARG A 255 -13.00 7.81 25.18
CA ARG A 255 -13.42 9.22 25.32
C ARG A 255 -14.94 9.35 25.47
N ASP A 256 -15.70 8.65 24.63
CA ASP A 256 -17.16 8.77 24.61
C ASP A 256 -17.80 8.22 25.90
N TYR A 257 -17.25 7.12 26.43
CA TYR A 257 -17.63 6.57 27.73
C TYR A 257 -17.32 7.54 28.88
N ALA A 258 -16.13 8.15 28.89
CA ALA A 258 -15.78 9.13 29.92
C ALA A 258 -16.73 10.35 29.88
N THR A 259 -17.10 10.81 28.68
CA THR A 259 -18.07 11.92 28.54
C THR A 259 -19.48 11.52 28.97
N SER A 260 -19.93 10.29 28.70
CA SER A 260 -21.25 9.83 29.12
C SER A 260 -21.34 9.66 30.65
N GLN A 261 -20.27 9.16 31.29
CA GLN A 261 -20.19 9.09 32.76
C GLN A 261 -20.23 10.47 33.43
N VAL A 262 -19.60 11.48 32.83
CA VAL A 262 -19.68 12.88 33.32
C VAL A 262 -21.09 13.44 33.15
N SER A 263 -21.76 13.13 32.03
CA SER A 263 -23.16 13.51 31.82
C SER A 263 -24.12 12.85 32.82
N ASP A 264 -23.94 11.55 33.09
CA ASP A 264 -24.71 10.80 34.10
C ASP A 264 -24.44 11.33 35.52
N LEU A 265 -23.18 11.65 35.84
CA LEU A 265 -22.82 12.28 37.11
C LEU A 265 -23.54 13.64 37.28
N ASN A 266 -23.61 14.46 36.23
CA ASN A 266 -24.36 15.72 36.27
C ASN A 266 -25.85 15.49 36.55
N ALA A 267 -26.47 14.49 35.91
CA ALA A 267 -27.87 14.13 36.17
C ALA A 267 -28.07 13.65 37.63
N LYS A 268 -27.18 12.80 38.15
CA LYS A 268 -27.20 12.35 39.56
C LYS A 268 -27.02 13.48 40.55
N LEU A 269 -26.14 14.45 40.26
CA LEU A 269 -25.93 15.64 41.08
C LEU A 269 -27.15 16.56 41.06
N GLN A 270 -27.82 16.73 39.91
CA GLN A 270 -29.08 17.49 39.83
C GLN A 270 -30.20 16.81 40.64
N ALA A 271 -30.35 15.49 40.53
CA ALA A 271 -31.32 14.72 41.32
C ALA A 271 -31.01 14.80 42.83
N ALA A 272 -29.75 14.69 43.23
CA ALA A 272 -29.32 14.86 44.62
C ALA A 272 -29.59 16.29 45.13
N SER A 273 -29.37 17.31 44.28
CA SER A 273 -29.66 18.72 44.62
C SER A 273 -31.15 18.97 44.84
N GLN A 274 -32.03 18.36 44.04
CA GLN A 274 -33.48 18.44 44.22
C GLN A 274 -33.94 17.71 45.50
N SER A 275 -33.28 16.60 45.85
CA SER A 275 -33.56 15.85 47.09
C SER A 275 -33.07 16.57 48.36
N LEU A 276 -32.04 17.42 48.25
CA LEU A 276 -31.45 18.13 49.39
C LEU A 276 -32.42 19.11 50.07
N GLY A 277 -33.47 19.56 49.38
CA GLY A 277 -34.50 20.45 49.93
C GLY A 277 -35.49 19.78 50.89
N ASN A 278 -35.60 18.44 50.86
CA ASN A 278 -36.69 17.69 51.52
C ASN A 278 -36.24 16.60 52.50
N SER A 279 -34.95 16.42 52.80
CA SER A 279 -34.46 15.30 53.62
C SER A 279 -33.69 15.74 54.87
N THR A 280 -34.24 15.44 56.06
CA THR A 280 -33.50 15.37 57.32
C THR A 280 -32.78 14.01 57.43
N ALA A 281 -31.58 13.98 58.02
CA ALA A 281 -30.74 12.78 58.12
C ALA A 281 -31.47 11.58 58.77
N ASN A 282 -31.72 10.52 57.99
CA ASN A 282 -32.21 9.24 58.50
C ASN A 282 -31.05 8.42 59.08
N LEU A 283 -30.95 8.39 60.40
CA LEU A 283 -29.95 7.62 61.14
C LEU A 283 -30.56 6.28 61.59
N LYS A 284 -29.98 5.14 61.19
CA LYS A 284 -30.40 3.80 61.65
C LYS A 284 -29.42 3.26 62.70
N LEU A 285 -29.94 2.69 63.79
CA LEU A 285 -29.11 2.04 64.81
C LEU A 285 -28.70 0.62 64.38
N LYS A 286 -27.40 0.34 64.46
CA LYS A 286 -26.75 -0.91 64.05
C LYS A 286 -26.96 -2.00 65.12
N SER A 287 -27.50 -3.16 64.75
CA SER A 287 -27.64 -4.30 65.66
C SER A 287 -26.32 -5.06 65.80
N ALA A 288 -25.97 -5.49 67.02
CA ALA A 288 -24.73 -6.23 67.29
C ALA A 288 -24.69 -7.64 66.62
N PRO A 289 -23.51 -8.19 66.30
CA PRO A 289 -23.35 -9.51 65.66
C PRO A 289 -23.78 -10.65 66.59
N ALA A 290 -24.32 -11.75 66.04
CA ALA A 290 -24.83 -12.87 66.81
C ALA A 290 -23.74 -13.85 67.29
N GLY A 291 -23.64 -14.03 68.61
CA GLY A 291 -22.92 -15.11 69.33
C GLY A 291 -21.95 -14.55 70.39
N LYS A 292 -21.98 -14.87 71.69
CA LYS A 292 -22.77 -15.76 72.58
C LYS A 292 -22.96 -15.01 73.91
N GLY A 293 -24.14 -15.10 74.53
CA GLY A 293 -24.35 -14.73 75.94
C GLY A 293 -25.72 -14.10 76.22
N LYS A 294 -26.61 -14.86 76.86
CA LYS A 294 -27.91 -14.37 77.36
C LYS A 294 -27.70 -13.30 78.43
N THR A 295 -28.15 -12.06 78.20
CA THR A 295 -28.70 -11.15 79.22
C THR A 295 -29.60 -10.11 78.54
N GLY A 296 -30.73 -9.77 79.16
CA GLY A 296 -31.83 -9.01 78.56
C GLY A 296 -31.60 -7.50 78.45
N GLY A 297 -30.83 -7.06 77.46
CA GLY A 297 -30.78 -5.67 77.01
C GLY A 297 -30.44 -5.60 75.52
N LYS A 298 -31.20 -4.84 74.72
CA LYS A 298 -30.86 -4.59 73.30
C LYS A 298 -29.59 -3.71 73.26
N ALA A 299 -28.43 -4.32 73.02
CA ALA A 299 -27.19 -3.61 72.79
C ALA A 299 -27.07 -3.22 71.30
N TYR A 300 -26.92 -1.93 71.03
CA TYR A 300 -26.70 -1.37 69.69
C TYR A 300 -25.20 -1.08 69.50
N ALA A 301 -24.66 -1.43 68.34
CA ALA A 301 -23.22 -1.36 68.03
C ALA A 301 -22.78 -0.04 67.36
N GLY A 302 -23.67 0.96 67.29
CA GLY A 302 -23.42 2.26 66.68
C GLY A 302 -24.60 2.78 65.87
N VAL A 303 -24.45 3.99 65.31
CA VAL A 303 -25.41 4.61 64.39
C VAL A 303 -24.81 4.56 62.99
N GLU A 304 -25.57 4.08 62.00
CA GLU A 304 -25.16 4.00 60.59
C GLU A 304 -25.99 5.02 59.79
N GLU A 305 -25.30 5.92 59.08
CA GLU A 305 -25.92 6.89 58.18
C GLU A 305 -26.45 6.17 56.94
N GLU A 306 -27.71 6.42 56.58
CA GLU A 306 -28.27 5.91 55.33
C GLU A 306 -27.56 6.58 54.14
N VAL A 307 -27.11 5.79 53.15
CA VAL A 307 -26.32 6.30 52.02
C VAL A 307 -27.14 7.32 51.24
N THR A 308 -26.78 8.61 51.38
CA THR A 308 -27.46 9.69 50.67
C THR A 308 -27.21 9.59 49.16
N PRO A 309 -28.14 10.09 48.32
CA PRO A 309 -27.90 10.23 46.87
C PRO A 309 -26.61 10.99 46.55
N LEU A 310 -26.25 11.96 47.41
CA LEU A 310 -25.01 12.71 47.27
C LEU A 310 -23.75 11.85 47.53
N ASN A 311 -23.78 10.94 48.51
CA ASN A 311 -22.66 10.02 48.76
C ASN A 311 -22.40 9.09 47.57
N LYS A 312 -23.45 8.64 46.88
CA LYS A 312 -23.31 7.84 45.64
C LYS A 312 -22.68 8.66 44.52
N ALA A 313 -23.12 9.89 44.31
CA ALA A 313 -22.53 10.80 43.33
C ALA A 313 -21.05 11.12 43.64
N THR A 314 -20.69 11.27 44.92
CA THR A 314 -19.29 11.48 45.33
C THR A 314 -18.41 10.28 44.99
N LYS A 315 -18.86 9.04 45.27
CA LYS A 315 -18.14 7.82 44.88
C LYS A 315 -17.96 7.73 43.35
N ASP A 316 -19.01 8.02 42.59
CA ASP A 316 -18.96 8.03 41.12
C ASP A 316 -17.94 9.06 40.60
N SER A 317 -17.94 10.26 41.17
CA SER A 317 -16.99 11.33 40.80
C SER A 317 -15.53 10.95 41.09
N SER A 318 -15.26 10.33 42.25
CA SER A 318 -13.92 9.87 42.63
C SER A 318 -13.42 8.74 41.72
N ARG A 319 -14.31 7.86 41.25
CA ARG A 319 -13.96 6.80 40.29
C ARG A 319 -13.56 7.38 38.94
N ILE A 320 -14.37 8.29 38.38
CA ILE A 320 -14.10 8.96 37.10
C ILE A 320 -12.75 9.70 37.16
N ALA A 321 -12.46 10.40 38.26
CA ALA A 321 -11.20 11.11 38.45
C ALA A 321 -9.99 10.15 38.49
N THR A 322 -10.10 9.04 39.22
CA THR A 322 -9.03 8.02 39.30
C THR A 322 -8.74 7.37 37.94
N GLU A 323 -9.78 7.04 37.18
CA GLU A 323 -9.64 6.46 35.82
C GLU A 323 -8.92 7.44 34.87
N ALA A 324 -9.32 8.72 34.88
CA ALA A 324 -8.66 9.76 34.09
C ALA A 324 -7.19 9.96 34.52
N GLN A 325 -6.92 9.96 35.82
CA GLN A 325 -5.56 10.08 36.36
C GLN A 325 -4.67 8.92 35.91
N ASN A 326 -5.15 7.67 35.98
CA ASN A 326 -4.42 6.49 35.53
C ASN A 326 -4.11 6.57 34.03
N GLY A 327 -5.07 7.03 33.22
CA GLY A 327 -4.87 7.29 31.80
C GLY A 327 -3.75 8.31 31.53
N ILE A 328 -3.70 9.41 32.31
CA ILE A 328 -2.66 10.44 32.20
C ILE A 328 -1.30 9.91 32.65
N ILE A 329 -1.22 9.19 33.77
CA ILE A 329 0.02 8.57 34.27
C ILE A 329 0.60 7.62 33.22
N ALA A 330 -0.23 6.81 32.57
CA ALA A 330 0.22 5.93 31.50
C ALA A 330 0.80 6.72 30.31
N GLN A 331 0.23 7.87 29.94
CA GLN A 331 0.80 8.74 28.89
C GLN A 331 2.11 9.39 29.33
N LEU A 332 2.21 9.88 30.57
CA LEU A 332 3.44 10.44 31.12
C LEU A 332 4.57 9.41 31.21
N LEU A 333 4.25 8.16 31.56
CA LEU A 333 5.21 7.05 31.56
C LEU A 333 5.67 6.71 30.15
N LYS A 334 4.76 6.69 29.16
CA LYS A 334 5.11 6.50 27.74
C LYS A 334 5.99 7.64 27.23
N ASP A 335 5.66 8.87 27.59
CA ASP A 335 6.48 10.04 27.28
C ASP A 335 7.86 9.95 27.94
N LYS A 336 7.93 9.46 29.18
CA LYS A 336 9.22 9.22 29.87
C LYS A 336 10.03 8.07 29.27
N LEU A 337 9.38 7.01 28.79
CA LEU A 337 10.04 5.81 28.25
C LEU A 337 10.46 5.96 26.78
N PHE A 338 9.65 6.65 25.97
CA PHE A 338 9.85 6.76 24.52
C PHE A 338 10.28 8.16 24.08
N ASN A 339 9.95 9.20 24.85
CA ASN A 339 10.20 10.60 24.45
C ASN A 339 11.19 11.33 25.38
N THR A 340 11.63 10.73 26.50
CA THR A 340 12.74 11.26 27.31
C THR A 340 14.03 10.52 26.92
N PRO A 341 15.03 11.19 26.34
CA PRO A 341 16.21 10.52 25.81
C PRO A 341 17.10 9.96 26.93
N LEU A 342 17.55 8.71 26.79
CA LEU A 342 18.81 8.24 27.37
C LEU A 342 19.89 9.19 26.84
N SER A 343 20.58 9.88 27.74
CA SER A 343 21.63 10.84 27.42
C SER A 343 22.65 10.21 26.49
N ASP A 344 22.85 10.87 25.35
CA ASP A 344 23.80 10.60 24.27
C ASP A 344 23.47 9.44 23.31
N SER A 345 22.58 9.73 22.34
CA SER A 345 22.80 9.41 20.92
C SER A 345 21.84 10.22 20.03
N LEU A 346 22.30 10.49 18.80
CA LEU A 346 21.71 11.40 17.81
C LEU A 346 20.17 11.38 17.71
N ASP A 347 19.59 12.58 17.69
CA ASP A 347 18.17 12.85 17.51
C ASP A 347 17.56 12.02 16.36
N GLN A 348 16.53 11.25 16.68
CA GLN A 348 15.83 10.39 15.74
C GLN A 348 15.22 11.21 14.61
N ALA A 349 14.78 12.45 14.85
CA ALA A 349 14.28 13.35 13.80
C ALA A 349 15.40 13.84 12.86
N SER A 350 16.62 13.98 13.38
CA SER A 350 17.82 14.26 12.60
C SER A 350 18.31 13.03 11.82
N ALA A 351 18.15 11.82 12.37
CA ALA A 351 18.34 10.57 11.64
C ALA A 351 17.28 10.37 10.54
N TYR A 352 16.01 10.68 10.82
CA TYR A 352 14.91 10.66 9.85
C TYR A 352 15.12 11.68 8.72
N ALA A 353 15.60 12.89 9.02
CA ALA A 353 15.94 13.89 8.00
C ALA A 353 17.19 13.54 7.18
N THR A 354 18.11 12.75 7.74
CA THR A 354 19.33 12.28 7.06
C THR A 354 19.07 11.03 6.20
N VAL A 355 18.06 10.22 6.55
CA VAL A 355 17.61 9.01 5.82
C VAL A 355 16.53 9.34 4.77
N GLN A 356 15.86 10.48 4.88
CA GLN A 356 15.07 11.06 3.78
C GLN A 356 16.00 11.35 2.60
N GLY A 357 15.86 10.56 1.52
CA GLY A 357 16.45 10.91 0.23
C GLY A 357 16.12 12.36 -0.09
N ARG A 358 17.16 13.18 -0.28
CA ARG A 358 17.15 14.65 -0.38
C ARG A 358 15.85 15.21 -1.00
N MET A 359 14.96 15.75 -0.18
CA MET A 359 13.72 16.42 -0.59
C MET A 359 13.62 17.84 -0.04
N GLY A 360 14.75 18.54 -0.01
CA GLY A 360 14.87 19.89 0.54
C GLY A 360 16.34 20.31 0.63
N ILE A 361 16.57 21.57 0.99
CA ILE A 361 17.92 22.05 1.31
C ILE A 361 18.44 21.24 2.51
N ARG A 362 19.61 20.60 2.38
CA ARG A 362 20.13 19.66 3.39
C ARG A 362 20.16 20.30 4.79
N GLY A 363 19.54 19.64 5.77
CA GLY A 363 19.49 20.09 7.17
C GLY A 363 18.67 21.35 7.45
N PHE A 364 17.96 21.88 6.45
CA PHE A 364 17.23 23.14 6.59
C PHE A 364 15.90 22.98 7.33
N ASP A 365 15.20 21.86 7.18
CA ASP A 365 13.95 21.61 7.90
C ASP A 365 14.17 21.55 9.42
N VAL A 366 15.32 21.03 9.86
CA VAL A 366 15.73 21.02 11.27
C VAL A 366 15.92 22.47 11.77
N TYR A 367 16.65 23.28 11.00
CA TYR A 367 16.86 24.70 11.30
C TYR A 367 15.53 25.47 11.48
N LEU A 368 14.57 25.25 10.57
CA LEU A 368 13.26 25.91 10.61
C LEU A 368 12.47 25.55 11.88
N ARG A 369 12.53 24.29 12.34
CA ARG A 369 11.88 23.84 13.57
C ARG A 369 12.55 24.42 14.81
N GLU A 370 13.89 24.35 14.90
CA GLU A 370 14.66 24.88 16.03
C GLU A 370 14.45 26.38 16.22
N ARG A 371 14.39 27.13 15.12
CA ARG A 371 14.17 28.59 15.10
C ARG A 371 12.70 28.99 15.21
N LYS A 372 11.76 28.04 15.25
CA LYS A 372 10.31 28.28 15.30
C LYS A 372 9.81 29.18 14.16
N LEU A 373 10.33 28.99 12.96
CA LEU A 373 9.98 29.77 11.76
C LEU A 373 8.77 29.20 11.00
N LEU A 374 8.31 28.01 11.39
CA LEU A 374 7.14 27.34 10.83
C LEU A 374 5.85 27.92 11.41
N GLN A 375 4.87 28.17 10.54
CA GLN A 375 3.55 28.67 10.92
C GLN A 375 2.48 27.66 10.50
N THR A 376 1.51 27.37 11.37
CA THR A 376 0.43 26.42 11.09
C THR A 376 -0.91 27.14 11.01
N CYS A 377 -1.69 26.84 9.98
CA CYS A 377 -3.03 27.37 9.75
C CYS A 377 -4.04 26.25 9.48
N PRO A 378 -5.33 26.45 9.80
CA PRO A 378 -6.37 25.50 9.43
C PRO A 378 -6.54 25.42 7.91
N MET A 379 -6.94 24.25 7.39
CA MET A 379 -7.18 24.07 5.95
C MET A 379 -8.23 25.04 5.39
N SER A 380 -9.16 25.51 6.22
CA SER A 380 -10.16 26.52 5.84
C SER A 380 -9.55 27.85 5.38
N ALA A 381 -8.31 28.17 5.76
CA ALA A 381 -7.62 29.36 5.29
C ALA A 381 -7.28 29.31 3.78
N LEU A 382 -7.33 28.12 3.17
CA LEU A 382 -7.14 27.92 1.72
C LEU A 382 -8.46 27.68 0.99
N ALA A 383 -9.61 27.75 1.66
CA ALA A 383 -10.90 27.47 1.04
C ALA A 383 -11.17 28.42 -0.15
N ASN A 384 -11.78 27.90 -1.21
CA ASN A 384 -12.05 28.62 -2.47
C ASN A 384 -10.80 29.08 -3.24
N THR A 385 -9.63 28.51 -2.95
CA THR A 385 -8.40 28.84 -3.67
C THR A 385 -7.95 27.73 -4.63
N ARG A 386 -7.05 28.10 -5.53
CA ARG A 386 -6.34 27.16 -6.41
C ARG A 386 -4.96 26.88 -5.83
N LEU A 387 -4.68 25.64 -5.45
CA LEU A 387 -3.44 25.22 -4.80
C LEU A 387 -2.50 24.59 -5.83
N GLY A 388 -1.34 25.20 -6.06
CA GLY A 388 -0.27 24.58 -6.84
C GLY A 388 0.43 23.51 -6.00
N ILE A 389 0.47 22.27 -6.50
CA ILE A 389 1.11 21.14 -5.84
C ILE A 389 2.32 20.73 -6.65
N ASP A 390 3.49 20.79 -6.03
CA ASP A 390 4.68 20.10 -6.51
C ASP A 390 4.43 18.59 -6.44
N ALA A 391 4.25 17.99 -7.61
CA ALA A 391 3.90 16.59 -7.72
C ALA A 391 5.08 15.68 -7.35
N THR A 392 6.31 16.10 -7.62
CA THR A 392 7.52 15.34 -7.25
C THR A 392 7.60 15.20 -5.73
N HIS A 393 7.47 16.33 -5.02
CA HIS A 393 7.49 16.36 -3.56
C HIS A 393 6.32 15.57 -2.95
N TYR A 394 5.10 15.79 -3.45
CA TYR A 394 3.90 15.10 -2.98
C TYR A 394 4.00 13.57 -3.14
N LEU A 395 4.43 13.07 -4.29
CA LEU A 395 4.50 11.63 -4.56
C LEU A 395 5.62 10.95 -3.78
N ASN A 396 6.80 11.56 -3.72
CA ASN A 396 7.90 11.02 -2.93
C ASN A 396 7.55 11.01 -1.43
N HIS A 397 6.79 12.00 -0.94
CA HIS A 397 6.27 11.97 0.42
C HIS A 397 5.33 10.79 0.64
N LEU A 398 4.33 10.57 -0.22
CA LEU A 398 3.42 9.43 -0.11
C LEU A 398 4.13 8.07 -0.21
N LEU A 399 5.14 7.94 -1.08
CA LEU A 399 5.89 6.70 -1.27
C LEU A 399 6.79 6.34 -0.07
N SER A 400 7.16 7.34 0.74
CA SER A 400 8.00 7.16 1.91
C SER A 400 7.23 7.26 3.24
N ASP A 401 5.98 7.73 3.22
CA ASP A 401 5.17 7.90 4.42
C ASP A 401 4.76 6.56 5.05
N SER A 402 4.80 6.46 6.38
CA SER A 402 4.53 5.21 7.08
C SER A 402 3.11 4.67 6.89
N GLU A 403 2.13 5.54 6.59
CA GLU A 403 0.74 5.14 6.39
C GLU A 403 0.45 4.64 4.97
N SER A 404 1.27 5.01 3.99
CA SER A 404 1.05 4.67 2.56
C SER A 404 2.19 3.93 1.88
N ARG A 405 3.36 3.81 2.51
CA ARG A 405 4.50 3.07 1.94
C ARG A 405 4.20 1.58 1.80
N GLU A 406 4.69 0.99 0.72
CA GLU A 406 4.58 -0.45 0.45
C GLU A 406 5.97 -1.05 0.22
N PRO A 407 6.72 -1.38 1.29
CA PRO A 407 8.11 -1.82 1.16
C PRO A 407 8.26 -3.14 0.38
N LEU A 408 7.22 -3.98 0.37
CA LEU A 408 7.21 -5.25 -0.35
C LEU A 408 7.22 -5.10 -1.87
N VAL A 409 6.99 -3.90 -2.43
CA VAL A 409 7.18 -3.63 -3.87
C VAL A 409 8.61 -3.98 -4.32
N ALA A 410 9.61 -3.89 -3.43
CA ALA A 410 10.97 -4.35 -3.70
C ALA A 410 11.08 -5.85 -4.02
N ALA A 411 10.12 -6.65 -3.54
CA ALA A 411 10.10 -8.11 -3.67
C ALA A 411 9.00 -8.63 -4.61
N THR A 412 7.91 -7.87 -4.81
CA THR A 412 6.81 -8.22 -5.71
C THR A 412 6.91 -7.57 -7.09
N GLY A 413 7.65 -6.47 -7.22
CA GLY A 413 7.68 -5.66 -8.42
C GLY A 413 6.35 -4.95 -8.71
N GLY A 414 6.28 -4.32 -9.88
CA GLY A 414 5.14 -3.49 -10.28
C GLY A 414 4.99 -2.19 -9.48
N LEU A 415 3.79 -1.62 -9.49
CA LEU A 415 3.46 -0.38 -8.78
C LEU A 415 2.83 -0.68 -7.40
N PRO A 416 3.01 0.21 -6.40
CA PRO A 416 2.27 0.14 -5.14
C PRO A 416 0.75 0.06 -5.36
N LEU A 417 0.08 -0.83 -4.63
CA LEU A 417 -1.32 -1.19 -4.88
C LEU A 417 -2.33 -0.19 -4.31
N GLY A 418 -1.98 0.49 -3.21
CA GLY A 418 -2.85 1.43 -2.49
C GLY A 418 -2.66 2.90 -2.89
N ILE A 419 -1.56 3.26 -3.57
CA ILE A 419 -1.16 4.66 -3.79
C ILE A 419 -2.22 5.47 -4.56
N ILE A 420 -2.86 4.89 -5.57
CA ILE A 420 -3.89 5.58 -6.37
C ILE A 420 -5.14 5.88 -5.53
N ALA A 421 -5.55 4.94 -4.68
CA ALA A 421 -6.69 5.14 -3.77
C ALA A 421 -6.38 6.19 -2.69
N ARG A 422 -5.13 6.25 -2.22
CA ARG A 422 -4.67 7.30 -1.31
C ARG A 422 -4.72 8.68 -1.98
N ILE A 423 -4.19 8.83 -3.19
CA ILE A 423 -4.26 10.09 -3.94
C ILE A 423 -5.73 10.49 -4.18
N GLU A 424 -6.60 9.54 -4.53
CA GLU A 424 -8.03 9.83 -4.69
C GLU A 424 -8.67 10.34 -3.38
N THR A 425 -8.26 9.78 -2.24
CA THR A 425 -8.74 10.23 -0.92
C THR A 425 -8.29 11.65 -0.61
N ASP A 426 -7.03 11.98 -0.86
CA ASP A 426 -6.50 13.34 -0.70
C ASP A 426 -7.24 14.34 -1.60
N LEU A 427 -7.49 13.98 -2.87
CA LEU A 427 -8.27 14.79 -3.80
C LEU A 427 -9.70 15.04 -3.30
N ARG A 428 -10.36 14.03 -2.70
CA ARG A 428 -11.70 14.19 -2.09
C ARG A 428 -11.65 15.12 -0.89
N SER A 429 -10.59 15.08 -0.08
CA SER A 429 -10.43 16.01 1.05
C SER A 429 -10.27 17.45 0.59
N LEU A 430 -9.49 17.69 -0.46
CA LEU A 430 -9.37 19.02 -1.08
C LEU A 430 -10.69 19.51 -1.68
N GLU A 431 -11.42 18.63 -2.37
CA GLU A 431 -12.74 18.90 -2.96
C GLU A 431 -13.77 19.32 -1.89
N ARG A 432 -13.80 18.65 -0.73
CA ARG A 432 -14.68 19.00 0.40
C ARG A 432 -14.43 20.41 0.96
N GLN A 433 -13.20 20.90 0.86
CA GLN A 433 -12.81 22.26 1.31
C GLN A 433 -12.91 23.30 0.18
N ASN A 434 -13.45 22.92 -0.98
CA ASN A 434 -13.50 23.73 -2.20
C ASN A 434 -12.11 24.27 -2.62
N ILE A 435 -11.08 23.43 -2.47
CA ILE A 435 -9.72 23.74 -2.90
C ILE A 435 -9.50 23.04 -4.23
N LYS A 436 -9.10 23.79 -5.26
CA LYS A 436 -8.82 23.23 -6.59
C LYS A 436 -7.32 22.96 -6.74
N PRO A 437 -6.86 21.70 -6.74
CA PRO A 437 -5.45 21.38 -6.92
C PRO A 437 -5.01 21.56 -8.38
N VAL A 438 -3.78 22.04 -8.56
CA VAL A 438 -3.08 22.11 -9.84
C VAL A 438 -1.71 21.45 -9.66
N PHE A 439 -1.52 20.25 -10.22
CA PHE A 439 -0.27 19.50 -10.07
C PHE A 439 0.78 19.94 -11.09
N VAL A 440 2.00 20.17 -10.63
CA VAL A 440 3.15 20.49 -11.48
C VAL A 440 4.22 19.41 -11.31
N PHE A 441 4.53 18.71 -12.40
CA PHE A 441 5.56 17.67 -12.42
C PHE A 441 6.89 18.21 -12.97
N ALA A 442 8.00 17.63 -12.53
CA ALA A 442 9.30 17.85 -13.17
C ALA A 442 9.31 17.35 -14.62
N GLY A 443 10.04 18.06 -15.47
CA GLY A 443 10.13 17.84 -16.91
C GLY A 443 11.40 17.12 -17.36
N LEU A 444 12.03 17.68 -18.39
CA LEU A 444 13.30 17.21 -18.90
C LEU A 444 14.39 17.30 -17.83
N PRO A 445 15.35 16.36 -17.82
CA PRO A 445 16.51 16.48 -16.95
C PRO A 445 17.37 17.68 -17.37
N LEU A 446 18.03 18.30 -16.41
CA LEU A 446 19.10 19.26 -16.67
C LEU A 446 20.28 18.56 -17.38
N ALA A 447 21.17 19.36 -17.98
CA ALA A 447 22.36 18.87 -18.65
C ALA A 447 23.21 18.07 -17.66
N SER A 448 23.08 16.74 -17.73
CA SER A 448 23.77 15.83 -16.84
C SER A 448 25.09 15.40 -17.45
N ARG A 449 26.10 15.25 -16.58
CA ARG A 449 27.33 14.57 -16.97
C ARG A 449 27.05 13.07 -17.09
N PRO A 450 27.89 12.34 -17.85
CA PRO A 450 27.92 10.89 -17.74
C PRO A 450 28.02 10.46 -16.27
N PRO A 451 27.31 9.39 -15.87
CA PRO A 451 27.43 8.84 -14.52
C PRO A 451 28.91 8.53 -14.18
N GLN A 452 29.25 8.59 -12.89
CA GLN A 452 30.62 8.29 -12.45
C GLN A 452 30.98 6.84 -12.77
N LYS A 453 32.26 6.57 -13.08
CA LYS A 453 32.74 5.22 -13.41
C LYS A 453 32.62 4.27 -12.23
N GLY A 454 32.31 3.00 -12.54
CA GLY A 454 32.22 1.93 -11.56
C GLY A 454 30.83 1.80 -10.93
N LEU A 455 30.72 0.89 -9.98
CA LEU A 455 29.47 0.63 -9.25
C LEU A 455 29.09 1.86 -8.43
N ASP A 456 27.84 2.31 -8.58
CA ASP A 456 27.29 3.40 -7.77
C ASP A 456 27.21 2.95 -6.30
N PRO A 457 27.90 3.61 -5.35
CA PRO A 457 27.88 3.22 -3.93
C PRO A 457 26.47 3.19 -3.35
N GLN A 458 25.56 4.02 -3.86
CA GLN A 458 24.16 3.95 -3.47
C GLN A 458 23.51 2.67 -3.98
N ALA A 459 23.68 2.32 -5.25
CA ALA A 459 23.13 1.10 -5.83
C ALA A 459 23.72 -0.17 -5.17
N GLU A 460 25.00 -0.17 -4.80
CA GLU A 460 25.63 -1.26 -4.04
C GLU A 460 24.94 -1.45 -2.68
N ARG A 461 24.75 -0.37 -1.93
CA ARG A 461 24.06 -0.41 -0.63
C ARG A 461 22.63 -0.93 -0.79
N GLU A 462 21.92 -0.48 -1.81
CA GLU A 462 20.55 -0.94 -2.09
C GLU A 462 20.51 -2.43 -2.46
N THR A 463 21.51 -2.91 -3.21
CA THR A 463 21.67 -4.33 -3.54
C THR A 463 21.91 -5.17 -2.29
N GLN A 464 22.83 -4.72 -1.43
CA GLN A 464 23.14 -5.40 -0.18
C GLN A 464 21.89 -5.53 0.70
N VAL A 465 21.14 -4.43 0.88
CA VAL A 465 19.90 -4.40 1.67
C VAL A 465 18.86 -5.37 1.11
N LYS A 466 18.68 -5.42 -0.22
CA LYS A 466 17.76 -6.38 -0.86
C LYS A 466 18.21 -7.83 -0.63
N ASN A 467 19.50 -8.13 -0.77
CA ASN A 467 20.02 -9.49 -0.58
C ASN A 467 19.89 -9.96 0.88
N GLU A 468 20.17 -9.09 1.84
CA GLU A 468 19.97 -9.37 3.27
C GLU A 468 18.48 -9.59 3.59
N ALA A 469 17.59 -8.77 3.02
CA ALA A 469 16.15 -8.96 3.18
C ALA A 469 15.67 -10.31 2.62
N TRP A 470 16.20 -10.75 1.47
CA TRP A 470 15.91 -12.08 0.93
C TRP A 470 16.42 -13.19 1.85
N SER A 471 17.62 -13.06 2.42
CA SER A 471 18.15 -14.04 3.38
C SER A 471 17.28 -14.15 4.63
N TYR A 472 16.81 -13.03 5.20
CA TYR A 472 15.86 -13.06 6.32
C TYR A 472 14.55 -13.73 5.93
N TYR A 473 14.01 -13.43 4.74
CA TYR A 473 12.79 -14.04 4.26
C TYR A 473 12.94 -15.57 4.08
N GLU A 474 14.05 -16.02 3.50
CA GLU A 474 14.38 -17.43 3.30
C GLU A 474 14.56 -18.20 4.61
N ASN A 475 14.99 -17.52 5.69
CA ASN A 475 15.05 -18.06 7.05
C ASN A 475 13.71 -18.01 7.81
N GLY A 476 12.63 -17.54 7.18
CA GLY A 476 11.31 -17.39 7.82
C GLY A 476 11.13 -16.12 8.67
N GLU A 477 12.12 -15.21 8.69
CA GLU A 477 12.13 -13.97 9.46
C GLU A 477 11.49 -12.80 8.68
N VAL A 478 10.21 -12.93 8.31
CA VAL A 478 9.51 -11.99 7.40
C VAL A 478 9.49 -10.54 7.90
N GLU A 479 9.25 -10.32 9.20
CA GLU A 479 9.21 -8.96 9.77
C GLU A 479 10.58 -8.25 9.70
N ARG A 480 11.67 -9.02 9.87
CA ARG A 480 13.03 -8.51 9.73
C ARG A 480 13.35 -8.18 8.28
N ALA A 481 12.92 -9.00 7.33
CA ALA A 481 13.03 -8.69 5.90
C ALA A 481 12.34 -7.36 5.56
N ILE A 482 11.11 -7.14 6.02
CA ILE A 482 10.36 -5.89 5.79
C ILE A 482 11.06 -4.69 6.44
N THR A 483 11.56 -4.85 7.67
CA THR A 483 12.31 -3.81 8.38
C THR A 483 13.59 -3.45 7.59
N GLN A 484 14.29 -4.45 7.06
CA GLN A 484 15.50 -4.24 6.26
C GLN A 484 15.19 -3.49 4.96
N LEU A 485 14.12 -3.87 4.25
CA LEU A 485 13.66 -3.15 3.04
C LEU A 485 13.25 -1.70 3.33
N THR A 486 12.93 -1.37 4.59
CA THR A 486 12.59 0.00 5.01
C THR A 486 13.83 0.84 5.33
N ALA A 487 14.99 0.22 5.56
CA ALA A 487 16.23 0.92 5.91
C ALA A 487 16.75 1.85 4.79
N VAL A 488 16.35 1.58 3.55
CA VAL A 488 16.68 2.39 2.36
C VAL A 488 15.46 3.23 1.98
N ARG A 489 15.65 4.54 1.84
CA ARG A 489 14.62 5.48 1.36
C ARG A 489 13.26 5.34 2.07
N ASN A 490 13.29 4.90 3.34
CA ASN A 490 12.12 4.59 4.16
C ASN A 490 11.12 3.60 3.53
N GLY A 491 11.59 2.68 2.69
CA GLY A 491 10.75 1.71 1.98
C GLY A 491 10.24 2.17 0.60
N SER A 492 10.70 3.34 0.12
CA SER A 492 10.36 3.83 -1.22
C SER A 492 11.25 3.22 -2.31
N TRP A 493 10.75 2.15 -2.94
CA TRP A 493 11.43 1.44 -4.04
C TRP A 493 10.90 1.78 -5.44
N THR A 494 9.83 2.57 -5.52
CA THR A 494 9.21 3.01 -6.78
C THR A 494 9.69 4.42 -7.13
N ASP A 495 9.96 4.68 -8.40
CA ASP A 495 10.18 6.04 -8.91
C ASP A 495 8.82 6.65 -9.26
N TRP A 496 8.56 7.90 -8.82
CA TRP A 496 7.30 8.57 -9.10
C TRP A 496 7.01 8.69 -10.61
N ARG A 497 8.04 8.69 -11.46
CA ARG A 497 7.91 8.71 -12.93
C ARG A 497 7.18 7.48 -13.45
N ASP A 498 7.29 6.35 -12.77
CA ASP A 498 6.57 5.12 -13.12
C ASP A 498 5.07 5.22 -12.78
N LEU A 499 4.69 6.07 -11.82
CA LEU A 499 3.29 6.32 -11.43
C LEU A 499 2.57 7.34 -12.31
N LEU A 500 3.32 8.18 -13.03
CA LEU A 500 2.80 9.34 -13.75
C LEU A 500 1.59 9.00 -14.63
N ARG A 501 1.61 7.86 -15.31
CA ARG A 501 0.55 7.41 -16.22
C ARG A 501 -0.74 7.08 -15.47
N ALA A 502 -0.63 6.29 -14.40
CA ALA A 502 -1.76 5.92 -13.57
C ALA A 502 -2.40 7.16 -12.92
N ILE A 503 -1.56 8.13 -12.53
CA ILE A 503 -1.98 9.41 -11.97
C ILE A 503 -2.68 10.28 -13.02
N ILE A 504 -2.12 10.44 -14.23
CA ILE A 504 -2.77 11.23 -15.29
C ILE A 504 -4.14 10.63 -15.65
N ARG A 505 -4.27 9.30 -15.66
CA ARG A 505 -5.57 8.63 -15.84
C ARG A 505 -6.56 8.97 -14.72
N LEU A 506 -6.11 8.94 -13.46
CA LEU A 506 -6.91 9.38 -12.31
C LEU A 506 -7.34 10.85 -12.46
N PHE A 507 -6.40 11.73 -12.83
CA PHE A 507 -6.65 13.15 -13.04
C PHE A 507 -7.65 13.39 -14.15
N ARG A 508 -7.59 12.62 -15.24
CA ARG A 508 -8.59 12.69 -16.32
C ARG A 508 -9.99 12.31 -15.85
N HIS A 509 -10.12 11.27 -15.02
CA HIS A 509 -11.40 10.81 -14.47
C HIS A 509 -12.00 11.77 -13.45
N ARG A 510 -11.15 12.43 -12.65
CA ARG A 510 -11.56 13.38 -11.59
C ARG A 510 -11.46 14.86 -12.03
N PHE A 511 -11.19 15.12 -13.32
CA PHE A 511 -11.01 16.46 -13.89
C PHE A 511 -9.99 17.35 -13.15
N VAL A 512 -8.90 16.74 -12.68
CA VAL A 512 -7.80 17.44 -12.00
C VAL A 512 -6.87 18.07 -13.03
N GLU A 513 -6.50 19.33 -12.80
CA GLU A 513 -5.57 20.06 -13.67
C GLU A 513 -4.12 19.71 -13.33
N PHE A 514 -3.30 19.50 -14.37
CA PHE A 514 -1.88 19.29 -14.21
C PHE A 514 -1.08 19.90 -15.37
N VAL A 515 0.21 20.12 -15.14
CA VAL A 515 1.20 20.49 -16.16
C VAL A 515 2.53 19.81 -15.84
N ILE A 516 3.24 19.37 -16.87
CA ILE A 516 4.64 18.95 -16.73
C ILE A 516 5.50 20.19 -17.06
N ALA A 517 6.39 20.59 -16.17
CA ALA A 517 7.30 21.72 -16.46
C ALA A 517 8.24 21.36 -17.64
N PRO A 518 8.83 22.33 -18.35
CA PRO A 518 9.86 22.02 -19.33
C PRO A 518 11.08 21.32 -18.72
N TYR A 519 11.51 21.77 -17.54
CA TYR A 519 12.60 21.17 -16.75
C TYR A 519 12.25 21.12 -15.27
N ILE A 520 12.34 22.25 -14.57
CA ILE A 520 12.19 22.33 -13.11
C ILE A 520 10.76 22.79 -12.75
N GLU A 521 10.08 21.99 -11.94
CA GLU A 521 8.72 22.22 -11.44
C GLU A 521 8.57 23.50 -10.61
N PHE A 522 9.58 23.83 -9.79
CA PHE A 522 9.57 25.03 -8.94
C PHE A 522 9.44 26.32 -9.76
N ALA A 523 10.10 26.39 -10.91
CA ALA A 523 10.03 27.54 -11.80
C ALA A 523 8.65 27.69 -12.43
N GLN A 524 8.05 26.57 -12.88
CA GLN A 524 6.71 26.57 -13.45
C GLN A 524 5.66 26.95 -12.39
N LEU A 525 5.80 26.48 -11.15
CA LEU A 525 4.97 26.89 -10.02
C LEU A 525 5.09 28.40 -9.75
N ALA A 526 6.31 28.94 -9.72
CA ALA A 526 6.55 30.37 -9.52
C ALA A 526 5.89 31.21 -10.64
N TYR A 527 5.97 30.76 -11.90
CA TYR A 527 5.26 31.37 -13.02
C TYR A 527 3.75 31.37 -12.85
N LEU A 528 3.15 30.22 -12.50
CA LEU A 528 1.71 30.12 -12.32
C LEU A 528 1.20 30.98 -11.16
N LEU A 529 1.98 31.10 -10.08
CA LEU A 529 1.64 31.90 -8.90
C LEU A 529 1.62 33.40 -9.20
N GLN A 530 2.60 33.88 -9.97
CA GLN A 530 2.73 35.32 -10.27
C GLN A 530 1.99 35.75 -11.55
N HIS A 531 1.38 34.81 -12.27
CA HIS A 531 0.66 35.13 -13.49
C HIS A 531 -0.55 36.03 -13.20
N PRO A 532 -0.80 37.10 -13.99
CA PRO A 532 -1.90 38.05 -13.74
C PRO A 532 -3.31 37.43 -13.70
N LYS A 533 -3.50 36.29 -14.38
CA LYS A 533 -4.75 35.52 -14.36
C LYS A 533 -4.98 34.69 -13.08
N GLY A 534 -4.02 34.63 -12.16
CA GLY A 534 -4.14 33.90 -10.89
C GLY A 534 -4.34 32.39 -11.07
N TYR A 535 -3.45 31.72 -11.81
CA TYR A 535 -3.60 30.27 -12.06
C TYR A 535 -3.49 29.43 -10.79
N ILE A 536 -2.69 29.87 -9.82
CA ILE A 536 -2.62 29.32 -8.46
C ILE A 536 -2.47 30.48 -7.45
N HIS A 537 -2.81 30.23 -6.19
CA HIS A 537 -2.80 31.22 -5.11
C HIS A 537 -1.84 30.85 -3.97
N ALA A 538 -1.51 29.56 -3.84
CA ALA A 538 -0.58 29.03 -2.85
C ALA A 538 0.19 27.85 -3.47
N ILE A 539 1.35 27.52 -2.89
CA ILE A 539 2.20 26.42 -3.33
C ILE A 539 2.42 25.44 -2.17
N TYR A 540 2.18 24.15 -2.42
CA TYR A 540 2.63 23.04 -1.58
C TYR A 540 3.84 22.38 -2.24
N SER A 541 5.01 22.44 -1.60
CA SER A 541 6.30 22.00 -2.15
C SER A 541 7.37 21.91 -1.06
N SER A 542 8.56 21.41 -1.43
CA SER A 542 9.74 21.43 -0.56
C SER A 542 10.28 22.84 -0.30
N THR A 543 11.17 22.96 0.68
CA THR A 543 11.84 24.23 1.02
C THR A 543 12.73 24.78 -0.10
N GLU A 544 13.13 23.95 -1.07
CA GLU A 544 13.89 24.39 -2.25
C GLU A 544 13.12 25.39 -3.11
N CYS A 545 11.78 25.33 -3.11
CA CYS A 545 10.94 26.25 -3.88
C CYS A 545 11.19 27.73 -3.49
N LEU A 546 11.64 28.00 -2.26
CA LEU A 546 12.00 29.34 -1.80
C LEU A 546 13.25 29.93 -2.48
N MET A 547 14.04 29.13 -3.20
CA MET A 547 15.16 29.61 -4.03
C MET A 547 14.68 30.37 -5.27
N TRP A 548 13.46 30.08 -5.73
CA TRP A 548 12.77 30.81 -6.78
C TRP A 548 12.07 32.07 -6.23
N PRO A 549 11.50 32.94 -7.08
CA PRO A 549 10.76 34.12 -6.60
C PRO A 549 9.40 33.69 -6.00
N VAL A 550 9.44 33.05 -4.84
CA VAL A 550 8.27 32.57 -4.09
C VAL A 550 8.43 33.03 -2.64
N ASP A 551 7.39 33.68 -2.10
CA ASP A 551 7.44 34.26 -0.76
C ASP A 551 6.94 33.30 0.32
N LYS A 552 5.97 32.44 0.01
CA LYS A 552 5.36 31.50 0.96
C LYS A 552 5.25 30.12 0.33
N VAL A 553 5.66 29.10 1.09
CA VAL A 553 5.58 27.70 0.67
C VAL A 553 5.01 26.87 1.81
N ILE A 554 3.98 26.08 1.50
CA ILE A 554 3.42 25.07 2.39
C ILE A 554 4.34 23.84 2.33
N THR A 555 4.90 23.43 3.46
CA THR A 555 5.88 22.34 3.54
C THR A 555 5.30 21.04 4.08
N SER A 556 4.16 21.11 4.77
CA SER A 556 3.48 19.95 5.34
C SER A 556 1.99 20.20 5.44
N THR A 557 1.18 19.15 5.30
CA THR A 557 -0.27 19.24 5.23
C THR A 557 -0.93 18.01 5.85
N ASP A 558 -1.93 18.23 6.69
CA ASP A 558 -3.02 17.29 6.96
C ASP A 558 -4.24 17.86 6.22
N TRP A 559 -4.57 17.24 5.08
CA TRP A 559 -5.65 17.71 4.19
C TRP A 559 -7.01 17.85 4.87
N ASN A 560 -7.21 17.22 6.05
CA ASN A 560 -8.45 17.29 6.80
C ASN A 560 -8.44 18.34 7.92
N LYS A 561 -7.27 18.80 8.39
CA LYS A 561 -7.15 19.66 9.58
C LYS A 561 -6.42 20.96 9.31
N SER A 562 -5.14 20.89 8.98
CA SER A 562 -4.24 22.04 8.98
C SER A 562 -3.06 21.85 8.06
N PHE A 563 -2.46 22.95 7.63
CA PHE A 563 -1.20 22.97 6.89
C PHE A 563 -0.16 23.86 7.58
N THR A 564 1.11 23.56 7.31
CA THR A 564 2.26 24.31 7.84
C THR A 564 3.02 24.95 6.69
N PHE A 565 3.35 26.23 6.84
CA PHE A 565 4.04 27.01 5.81
C PHE A 565 5.23 27.80 6.37
N VAL A 566 6.13 28.18 5.47
CA VAL A 566 7.31 29.02 5.72
C VAL A 566 7.18 30.30 4.91
N GLU A 567 7.57 31.43 5.51
CA GLU A 567 7.60 32.75 4.87
C GLU A 567 9.05 33.22 4.68
N LYS A 568 9.42 33.47 3.42
CA LYS A 568 10.78 33.83 2.99
C LYS A 568 11.28 35.10 3.66
N THR A 569 10.42 36.10 3.87
CA THR A 569 10.78 37.37 4.49
C THR A 569 11.25 37.20 5.94
N ARG A 570 10.53 36.39 6.74
CA ARG A 570 10.92 36.10 8.13
C ARG A 570 12.22 35.31 8.19
N LEU A 571 12.36 34.37 7.26
CA LEU A 571 13.53 33.51 7.15
C LEU A 571 14.81 34.31 6.81
N ILE A 572 14.75 35.20 5.83
CA ILE A 572 15.87 36.05 5.41
C ILE A 572 16.33 36.96 6.56
N VAL A 573 15.38 37.48 7.35
CA VAL A 573 15.66 38.30 8.53
C VAL A 573 16.38 37.49 9.62
N ASP A 574 15.89 36.29 9.96
CA ASP A 574 16.54 35.42 10.96
C ASP A 574 17.94 34.95 10.51
N LEU A 575 18.09 34.60 9.23
CA LEU A 575 19.38 34.21 8.64
C LEU A 575 20.36 35.38 8.55
N ASN A 576 19.88 36.63 8.56
CA ASN A 576 20.68 37.83 8.27
C ASN A 576 21.43 37.70 6.93
N LEU A 577 20.71 37.25 5.90
CA LEU A 577 21.20 37.05 4.53
C LEU A 577 20.29 37.82 3.56
N THR A 578 20.74 38.10 2.34
CA THR A 578 19.89 38.57 1.23
C THR A 578 19.23 37.40 0.50
N SER A 579 18.22 37.65 -0.36
CA SER A 579 17.62 36.57 -1.18
C SER A 579 18.65 35.90 -2.10
N GLU A 580 19.63 36.64 -2.62
CA GLU A 580 20.73 36.09 -3.43
C GLU A 580 21.67 35.22 -2.59
N GLN A 581 21.99 35.66 -1.37
CA GLN A 581 22.80 34.87 -0.44
C GLN A 581 22.08 33.61 0.03
N PHE A 582 20.75 33.66 0.18
CA PHE A 582 19.95 32.49 0.50
C PHE A 582 19.97 31.45 -0.62
N LEU A 583 19.89 31.88 -1.88
CA LEU A 583 20.08 31.00 -3.05
C LEU A 583 21.46 30.32 -3.00
N ASP A 584 22.52 31.11 -2.85
CA ASP A 584 23.89 30.60 -2.75
C ASP A 584 24.05 29.62 -1.58
N MET A 585 23.46 29.93 -0.42
CA MET A 585 23.44 29.05 0.77
C MET A 585 22.76 27.72 0.48
N GLY A 586 21.60 27.72 -0.18
CA GLY A 586 20.85 26.50 -0.53
C GLY A 586 21.66 25.56 -1.43
N ILE A 587 22.38 26.13 -2.41
CA ILE A 587 23.24 25.36 -3.31
C ILE A 587 24.46 24.78 -2.57
N LEU A 588 25.11 25.57 -1.70
CA LEU A 588 26.27 25.12 -0.91
C LEU A 588 25.91 24.04 0.12
N ALA A 589 24.74 24.17 0.78
CA ALA A 589 24.25 23.15 1.70
C ALA A 589 23.97 21.81 0.98
N GLY A 590 23.58 21.89 -0.29
CA GLY A 590 23.21 20.76 -1.13
C GLY A 590 21.69 20.67 -1.28
N CYS A 591 21.26 20.47 -2.52
CA CYS A 591 19.88 20.45 -2.97
C CYS A 591 19.71 19.44 -4.11
N SER A 592 18.52 19.36 -4.71
CA SER A 592 18.23 18.48 -5.85
C SER A 592 19.18 18.67 -7.05
N ILE A 593 19.62 19.90 -7.31
CA ILE A 593 20.45 20.26 -8.48
C ILE A 593 21.95 20.40 -8.19
N SER A 594 22.39 20.28 -6.93
CA SER A 594 23.80 20.41 -6.55
C SER A 594 24.17 19.58 -5.31
N ARG A 595 25.38 19.01 -5.31
CA ARG A 595 25.93 18.30 -4.15
C ARG A 595 26.33 19.30 -3.04
N THR A 596 26.34 18.85 -1.78
CA THR A 596 26.87 19.62 -0.66
C THR A 596 28.32 20.05 -0.92
N PHE A 597 28.67 21.27 -0.51
CA PHE A 597 30.01 21.82 -0.64
C PHE A 597 31.06 20.88 0.00
N PRO A 598 32.08 20.42 -0.75
CA PRO A 598 32.94 19.31 -0.32
C PRO A 598 33.62 19.51 1.05
N PRO A 599 34.13 20.71 1.41
CA PRO A 599 34.77 20.94 2.71
C PRO A 599 33.88 20.71 3.93
N ILE A 600 32.56 20.69 3.76
CA ILE A 600 31.58 20.53 4.85
C ILE A 600 30.72 19.28 4.64
N ALA A 601 31.06 18.41 3.67
CA ALA A 601 30.19 17.31 3.28
C ALA A 601 30.18 16.17 4.30
N SER A 602 31.31 15.89 4.95
CA SER A 602 31.49 14.87 6.00
C SER A 602 30.87 15.31 7.33
N ASP A 603 31.23 16.49 7.82
CA ASP A 603 30.78 17.06 9.10
C ASP A 603 29.75 18.17 8.87
N PHE A 604 28.66 17.81 8.20
CA PHE A 604 27.68 18.78 7.74
C PHE A 604 26.91 19.42 8.90
N SER A 605 26.93 20.76 8.96
CA SER A 605 26.03 21.57 9.77
C SER A 605 25.56 22.77 8.96
N ILE A 606 24.25 23.03 8.97
CA ILE A 606 23.66 24.19 8.28
C ILE A 606 24.22 25.52 8.81
N LYS A 607 24.58 25.57 10.09
CA LYS A 607 25.21 26.74 10.72
C LYS A 607 26.54 27.09 10.07
N SER A 608 27.37 26.08 9.77
CA SER A 608 28.66 26.28 9.09
C SER A 608 28.48 26.91 7.71
N VAL A 609 27.43 26.53 6.97
CA VAL A 609 27.10 27.15 5.66
C VAL A 609 26.70 28.61 5.83
N ILE A 610 25.86 28.91 6.83
CA ILE A 610 25.41 30.26 7.13
C ILE A 610 26.60 31.16 7.50
N ASP A 611 27.52 30.66 8.33
CA ASP A 611 28.71 31.40 8.75
C ASP A 611 29.66 31.65 7.57
N LEU A 612 29.86 30.67 6.68
CA LEU A 612 30.60 30.84 5.42
C LEU A 612 29.98 31.95 4.55
N MET A 613 28.65 31.92 4.39
CA MET A 613 27.94 32.94 3.61
C MET A 613 28.02 34.33 4.23
N ARG A 614 27.95 34.44 5.55
CA ARG A 614 28.09 35.72 6.28
C ARG A 614 29.51 36.28 6.19
N HIS A 615 30.53 35.42 6.20
CA HIS A 615 31.92 35.82 6.10
C HIS A 615 32.28 36.26 4.67
N HIS A 616 32.01 35.43 3.67
CA HIS A 616 32.41 35.68 2.28
C HIS A 616 31.40 36.51 1.47
N LYS A 617 30.20 36.76 2.00
CA LYS A 617 29.10 37.55 1.38
C LYS A 617 28.51 36.99 0.07
N SER A 618 29.16 36.05 -0.60
CA SER A 618 28.65 35.35 -1.79
C SER A 618 29.20 33.94 -1.87
N GLY A 619 28.38 32.99 -2.35
CA GLY A 619 28.80 31.60 -2.58
C GLY A 619 29.84 31.48 -3.69
N MET A 620 29.87 32.43 -4.63
CA MET A 620 30.94 32.49 -5.64
C MET A 620 32.31 32.73 -4.99
N LEU A 621 32.37 33.65 -4.01
CA LEU A 621 33.60 33.94 -3.27
C LEU A 621 34.00 32.78 -2.36
N VAL A 622 33.03 32.05 -1.80
CA VAL A 622 33.31 30.80 -1.06
C VAL A 622 34.02 29.78 -1.97
N CYS A 623 33.47 29.55 -3.17
CA CYS A 623 34.04 28.60 -4.11
C CYS A 623 35.41 29.04 -4.66
N GLN A 624 35.59 30.34 -4.95
CA GLN A 624 36.87 30.88 -5.44
C GLN A 624 37.99 30.84 -4.40
N ASN A 625 37.67 31.04 -3.13
CA ASN A 625 38.65 30.99 -2.04
C ASN A 625 39.03 29.56 -1.66
N TRP A 626 38.26 28.56 -2.11
CA TRP A 626 38.58 27.16 -1.89
C TRP A 626 39.56 26.66 -2.97
N ARG A 627 40.76 26.25 -2.54
CA ARG A 627 41.76 25.64 -3.43
C ARG A 627 41.51 24.14 -3.54
N GLU A 628 40.92 23.72 -4.66
CA GLU A 628 40.70 22.31 -4.97
C GLU A 628 42.04 21.62 -5.35
N SER A 629 42.28 20.39 -4.86
CA SER A 629 43.47 19.61 -5.22
C SER A 629 43.46 19.28 -6.71
N GLN A 630 44.61 19.44 -7.39
CA GLN A 630 44.79 19.54 -8.85
C GLN A 630 44.39 18.32 -9.72
N PHE A 631 43.68 17.31 -9.20
CA PHE A 631 43.50 16.02 -9.87
C PHE A 631 42.05 15.57 -10.13
N LYS A 632 41.07 16.49 -10.25
CA LYS A 632 39.70 16.14 -10.71
C LYS A 632 39.25 17.00 -11.89
N THR A 633 38.66 16.33 -12.88
CA THR A 633 38.34 16.82 -14.22
C THR A 633 37.24 17.89 -14.31
N GLN A 634 36.65 18.30 -13.18
CA GLN A 634 35.79 19.49 -13.15
C GLN A 634 35.59 19.97 -11.71
N THR A 635 35.73 21.27 -11.49
CA THR A 635 35.71 21.86 -10.15
C THR A 635 34.29 21.94 -9.59
N TYR A 636 34.12 21.83 -8.26
CA TYR A 636 32.82 22.07 -7.62
C TYR A 636 32.24 23.45 -8.00
N THR A 637 33.13 24.44 -8.18
CA THR A 637 32.81 25.81 -8.58
C THR A 637 31.97 25.89 -9.85
N GLU A 638 32.28 25.09 -10.86
CA GLU A 638 31.49 25.05 -12.11
C GLU A 638 30.09 24.48 -11.87
N ALA A 639 29.97 23.42 -11.06
CA ALA A 639 28.66 22.86 -10.71
C ALA A 639 27.81 23.86 -9.92
N PHE A 640 28.44 24.62 -9.02
CA PHE A 640 27.79 25.70 -8.29
C PHE A 640 27.26 26.80 -9.24
N TRP A 641 28.06 27.24 -10.22
CA TRP A 641 27.62 28.23 -11.21
C TRP A 641 26.45 27.73 -12.07
N LYS A 642 26.54 26.50 -12.57
CA LYS A 642 25.45 25.89 -13.34
C LYS A 642 24.16 25.79 -12.53
N ALA A 643 24.23 25.36 -11.27
CA ALA A 643 23.07 25.30 -10.39
C ALA A 643 22.45 26.69 -10.14
N ARG A 644 23.30 27.70 -9.88
CA ARG A 644 22.84 29.08 -9.66
C ARG A 644 22.15 29.66 -10.90
N LEU A 645 22.72 29.44 -12.09
CA LEU A 645 22.14 29.87 -13.36
C LEU A 645 20.86 29.09 -13.71
N ALA A 646 20.80 27.79 -13.38
CA ALA A 646 19.59 26.98 -13.56
C ALA A 646 18.40 27.55 -12.79
N VAL A 647 18.60 28.04 -11.56
CA VAL A 647 17.54 28.70 -10.78
C VAL A 647 17.18 30.07 -11.36
N LYS A 648 18.18 30.90 -11.68
CA LYS A 648 17.94 32.27 -12.17
C LYS A 648 17.27 32.33 -13.53
N PHE A 649 17.69 31.47 -14.46
CA PHE A 649 17.22 31.46 -15.85
C PHE A 649 16.43 30.17 -16.16
N SER A 650 15.72 29.63 -15.16
CA SER A 650 14.86 28.45 -15.34
C SER A 650 13.91 28.62 -16.52
N LEU A 651 13.81 27.59 -17.36
CA LEU A 651 12.90 27.61 -18.50
C LEU A 651 11.48 27.21 -18.06
N VAL A 652 10.50 28.01 -18.47
CA VAL A 652 9.06 27.79 -18.21
C VAL A 652 8.26 27.79 -19.50
N LEU A 653 7.16 27.05 -19.50
CA LEU A 653 6.19 27.09 -20.58
C LEU A 653 5.15 28.18 -20.28
N THR A 654 5.04 29.14 -21.18
CA THR A 654 4.01 30.18 -21.10
C THR A 654 2.64 29.66 -21.49
N THR A 655 1.60 30.41 -21.15
CA THR A 655 0.21 30.13 -21.60
C THR A 655 0.02 30.20 -23.12
N GLN A 656 0.98 30.76 -23.85
CA GLN A 656 1.00 30.79 -25.31
C GLN A 656 1.70 29.57 -25.93
N GLY A 657 2.18 28.63 -25.10
CA GLY A 657 2.87 27.42 -25.55
C GLY A 657 4.33 27.64 -25.94
N THR A 658 4.94 28.77 -25.58
CA THR A 658 6.35 29.07 -25.85
C THR A 658 7.22 28.76 -24.63
N CYS A 659 8.43 28.26 -24.86
CA CYS A 659 9.39 27.95 -23.79
C CYS A 659 10.41 29.09 -23.65
N VAL A 660 10.41 29.77 -22.51
CA VAL A 660 11.21 30.99 -22.27
C VAL A 660 11.82 31.01 -20.86
N PRO A 661 12.92 31.74 -20.64
CA PRO A 661 13.49 31.92 -19.30
C PRO A 661 12.55 32.71 -18.38
N LEU A 662 12.41 32.25 -17.13
CA LEU A 662 11.52 32.79 -16.10
C LEU A 662 11.60 34.32 -15.94
N PRO A 663 12.79 34.97 -15.88
CA PRO A 663 12.88 36.42 -15.68
C PRO A 663 12.30 37.25 -16.83
N THR A 664 12.09 36.66 -18.00
CA THR A 664 11.53 37.38 -19.17
C THR A 664 10.01 37.52 -19.10
N VAL A 665 9.34 36.71 -18.28
CA VAL A 665 7.88 36.67 -18.14
C VAL A 665 7.39 37.05 -16.76
N ILE A 666 8.30 37.13 -15.80
CA ILE A 666 8.05 37.61 -14.44
C ILE A 666 9.15 38.61 -14.12
N THR A 667 8.81 39.74 -13.52
CA THR A 667 9.79 40.76 -13.09
C THR A 667 10.14 40.57 -11.62
N PRO A 668 11.12 39.72 -11.27
CA PRO A 668 11.54 39.58 -9.89
C PRO A 668 12.10 40.93 -9.42
N HIS A 669 11.58 41.44 -8.29
CA HIS A 669 12.05 42.67 -7.65
C HIS A 669 11.95 43.94 -8.53
N GLY A 670 11.06 43.95 -9.53
CA GLY A 670 10.79 45.12 -10.37
C GLY A 670 11.84 45.43 -11.45
N GLN A 671 12.85 44.55 -11.65
CA GLN A 671 13.78 44.66 -12.78
C GLN A 671 13.20 43.95 -14.01
N SER A 672 13.13 44.66 -15.13
CA SER A 672 12.75 44.08 -16.42
C SER A 672 13.98 43.43 -17.05
N PHE A 673 13.89 42.14 -17.33
CA PHE A 673 14.89 41.40 -18.09
C PHE A 673 14.45 41.29 -19.54
N THR A 674 15.37 41.58 -20.45
CA THR A 674 15.20 41.36 -21.88
C THR A 674 15.89 40.06 -22.31
N VAL A 675 15.63 39.61 -23.53
CA VAL A 675 16.31 38.44 -24.11
C VAL A 675 17.84 38.65 -24.17
N HIS A 676 18.32 39.91 -24.24
CA HIS A 676 19.75 40.23 -24.27
C HIS A 676 20.45 40.03 -22.92
N ASP A 677 19.69 40.00 -21.82
CA ASP A 677 20.21 39.78 -20.47
C ASP A 677 20.32 38.28 -20.13
N VAL A 678 19.84 37.41 -21.03
CA VAL A 678 19.87 35.95 -20.89
C VAL A 678 21.21 35.43 -21.41
N PRO A 679 21.93 34.58 -20.64
CA PRO A 679 23.16 33.93 -21.11
C PRO A 679 22.94 33.15 -22.41
N GLY A 680 23.91 33.23 -23.33
CA GLY A 680 23.82 32.54 -24.62
C GLY A 680 24.07 31.02 -24.55
N ASP A 681 24.63 30.54 -23.45
CA ASP A 681 25.11 29.18 -23.17
C ASP A 681 24.19 28.39 -22.23
N LEU A 682 22.89 28.71 -22.20
CA LEU A 682 21.92 27.99 -21.35
C LEU A 682 21.78 26.50 -21.70
N ASP A 683 22.15 26.11 -22.92
CA ASP A 683 22.17 24.72 -23.37
C ASP A 683 23.18 23.84 -22.59
N ASP A 684 24.24 24.43 -22.04
CA ASP A 684 25.20 23.75 -21.14
C ASP A 684 24.63 23.44 -19.74
N ILE A 685 23.47 24.02 -19.41
CA ILE A 685 22.78 23.87 -18.12
C ILE A 685 21.51 23.03 -18.30
N PHE A 686 20.73 23.31 -19.34
CA PHE A 686 19.48 22.63 -19.63
C PHE A 686 19.70 21.56 -20.70
N SER A 687 19.43 21.88 -21.95
CA SER A 687 19.83 21.09 -23.10
C SER A 687 19.73 21.96 -24.36
N PRO A 688 20.28 21.50 -25.50
CA PRO A 688 20.09 22.18 -26.76
C PRO A 688 18.60 22.41 -27.03
N ARG A 689 18.27 23.63 -27.47
CA ARG A 689 16.87 24.06 -27.63
C ARG A 689 16.14 23.17 -28.62
N ILE A 690 15.06 22.54 -28.15
CA ILE A 690 14.10 21.81 -28.99
C ILE A 690 12.97 22.77 -29.45
N PRO A 691 12.20 22.40 -30.50
CA PRO A 691 11.07 23.21 -30.94
C PRO A 691 10.04 23.43 -29.82
N ASP A 692 9.45 24.62 -29.75
CA ASP A 692 8.41 24.96 -28.76
C ASP A 692 7.22 23.99 -28.82
N GLU A 693 6.88 23.49 -30.01
CA GLU A 693 5.84 22.46 -30.20
C GLU A 693 6.16 21.16 -29.44
N LEU A 694 7.43 20.73 -29.41
CA LEU A 694 7.84 19.53 -28.65
C LEU A 694 7.86 19.80 -27.14
N TYR A 695 8.29 20.99 -26.70
CA TYR A 695 8.13 21.39 -25.30
C TYR A 695 6.65 21.34 -24.88
N PHE A 696 5.76 21.90 -25.70
CA PHE A 696 4.32 21.87 -25.45
C PHE A 696 3.79 20.44 -25.32
N TYR A 697 4.18 19.52 -26.21
CA TYR A 697 3.77 18.11 -26.12
C TYR A 697 4.28 17.40 -24.86
N VAL A 698 5.51 17.67 -24.42
CA VAL A 698 6.02 17.18 -23.13
C VAL A 698 5.19 17.76 -21.99
N CYS A 699 4.96 19.08 -21.98
CA CYS A 699 4.23 19.76 -20.91
C CYS A 699 2.77 19.34 -20.78
N ARG A 700 2.14 18.92 -21.89
CA ARG A 700 0.79 18.35 -21.93
C ARG A 700 0.75 16.85 -21.66
N GLY A 701 1.89 16.19 -21.47
CA GLY A 701 1.96 14.75 -21.20
C GLY A 701 1.70 13.85 -22.41
N LEU A 702 1.83 14.36 -23.65
CA LEU A 702 1.65 13.58 -24.88
C LEU A 702 2.83 12.62 -25.13
N ILE A 703 4.03 13.02 -24.73
CA ILE A 703 5.26 12.21 -24.76
C ILE A 703 5.99 12.36 -23.43
N SER A 704 6.56 11.25 -22.92
CA SER A 704 7.34 11.27 -21.69
C SER A 704 8.59 12.15 -21.81
N ALA A 705 8.82 12.98 -20.80
CA ALA A 705 10.05 13.79 -20.67
C ALA A 705 11.32 12.93 -20.67
N GLN A 706 11.26 11.67 -20.22
CA GLN A 706 12.41 10.76 -20.24
C GLN A 706 12.87 10.47 -21.67
N VAL A 707 11.93 10.30 -22.61
CA VAL A 707 12.22 9.91 -24.00
C VAL A 707 12.89 11.06 -24.74
N VAL A 708 12.33 12.26 -24.61
CA VAL A 708 12.95 13.50 -25.13
C VAL A 708 14.26 13.81 -24.38
N GLY A 709 14.32 13.48 -23.09
CA GLY A 709 15.52 13.56 -22.26
C GLY A 709 16.71 12.80 -22.86
N TRP A 710 16.51 11.58 -23.39
CA TRP A 710 17.60 10.79 -23.97
C TRP A 710 18.29 11.45 -25.16
N ILE A 711 17.52 12.02 -26.10
CA ILE A 711 18.09 12.69 -27.28
C ILE A 711 18.68 14.06 -26.90
N THR A 712 18.07 14.76 -25.94
CA THR A 712 18.51 16.09 -25.49
C THR A 712 19.72 16.07 -24.56
N SER A 713 19.91 15.02 -23.76
CA SER A 713 21.10 14.81 -22.94
C SER A 713 22.22 14.08 -23.70
N GLY A 714 21.86 13.25 -24.68
CA GLY A 714 22.79 12.31 -25.33
C GLY A 714 23.10 11.07 -24.47
N ILE A 715 22.33 10.83 -23.41
CA ILE A 715 22.58 9.79 -22.41
C ILE A 715 21.29 8.98 -22.15
N VAL A 716 21.38 7.66 -22.29
CA VAL A 716 20.42 6.68 -21.78
C VAL A 716 21.05 6.02 -20.56
N HIS A 717 20.52 6.32 -19.37
CA HIS A 717 20.99 5.75 -18.11
C HIS A 717 20.09 4.58 -17.69
N GLU A 718 20.64 3.37 -17.65
CA GLU A 718 19.94 2.18 -17.16
C GLU A 718 20.19 2.00 -15.66
N VAL A 719 19.09 1.99 -14.90
CA VAL A 719 19.11 1.81 -13.45
C VAL A 719 19.04 0.31 -13.13
N GLN A 720 19.66 -0.09 -12.03
CA GLN A 720 19.60 -1.46 -11.56
C GLN A 720 18.15 -1.95 -11.34
N PRO A 721 17.78 -3.15 -11.81
CA PRO A 721 16.47 -3.73 -11.55
C PRO A 721 16.29 -4.16 -10.08
N LEU A 722 15.07 -4.54 -9.72
CA LEU A 722 14.79 -5.06 -8.38
C LEU A 722 15.51 -6.37 -8.12
N ALA A 723 15.57 -7.26 -9.12
CA ALA A 723 16.40 -8.47 -9.12
C ALA A 723 17.26 -8.52 -10.39
N ASP A 724 18.55 -8.82 -10.22
CA ASP A 724 19.55 -8.74 -11.28
C ASP A 724 20.14 -10.12 -11.63
N THR A 725 20.40 -10.35 -12.92
CA THR A 725 21.05 -11.57 -13.45
C THR A 725 21.85 -11.24 -14.71
N GLY A 726 22.85 -12.07 -15.02
CA GLY A 726 23.62 -11.92 -16.28
C GLY A 726 22.76 -12.07 -17.54
N ASP A 727 21.67 -12.84 -17.47
CA ASP A 727 20.68 -12.95 -18.55
C ASP A 727 19.96 -11.61 -18.79
N TYR A 728 19.62 -10.89 -17.71
CA TYR A 728 19.02 -9.55 -17.81
C TYR A 728 20.00 -8.54 -18.43
N HIS A 729 21.30 -8.62 -18.11
CA HIS A 729 22.32 -7.74 -18.71
C HIS A 729 22.37 -7.86 -20.24
N ARG A 730 22.35 -9.09 -20.76
CA ARG A 730 22.32 -9.33 -22.22
C ARG A 730 21.02 -8.83 -22.83
N PHE A 731 19.88 -9.11 -22.18
CA PHE A 731 18.57 -8.67 -22.67
C PHE A 731 18.46 -7.15 -22.76
N ILE A 732 18.83 -6.42 -21.71
CA ILE A 732 18.70 -4.95 -21.68
C ILE A 732 19.64 -4.29 -22.70
N LYS A 733 20.82 -4.88 -22.89
CA LYS A 733 21.81 -4.40 -23.84
C LYS A 733 21.39 -4.69 -25.29
N ASP A 734 21.23 -5.96 -25.63
CA ASP A 734 21.12 -6.42 -27.02
C ASP A 734 19.69 -6.25 -27.57
N VAL A 735 18.67 -6.57 -26.76
CA VAL A 735 17.27 -6.61 -27.20
C VAL A 735 16.57 -5.26 -27.01
N ILE A 736 16.82 -4.59 -25.88
CA ILE A 736 16.10 -3.36 -25.50
C ILE A 736 16.78 -2.09 -26.00
N THR A 737 18.12 -2.04 -26.02
CA THR A 737 18.86 -0.78 -26.18
C THR A 737 19.68 -0.71 -27.48
N GLU A 738 20.66 -1.58 -27.68
CA GLU A 738 21.70 -1.44 -28.73
C GLU A 738 21.33 -2.08 -30.07
N GLY A 739 20.41 -3.06 -30.09
CA GLY A 739 19.98 -3.68 -31.36
C GLY A 739 19.43 -2.63 -32.35
N PRO A 740 19.73 -2.73 -33.67
CA PRO A 740 19.17 -1.82 -34.68
C PRO A 740 17.64 -1.83 -34.71
N THR A 741 17.04 -2.97 -34.43
CA THR A 741 15.60 -3.12 -34.28
C THR A 741 15.15 -3.04 -32.83
N SER A 742 15.95 -2.53 -31.89
CA SER A 742 15.55 -2.45 -30.49
C SER A 742 14.50 -1.35 -30.29
N PRO A 743 13.60 -1.47 -29.29
CA PRO A 743 12.61 -0.44 -29.01
C PRO A 743 13.23 0.94 -28.71
N ARG A 744 14.31 1.02 -27.91
CA ARG A 744 14.93 2.31 -27.56
C ARG A 744 15.71 2.93 -28.72
N CYS A 745 16.41 2.12 -29.51
CA CYS A 745 17.10 2.58 -30.72
C CYS A 745 16.11 3.17 -31.73
N THR A 746 15.02 2.45 -32.00
CA THR A 746 13.95 2.92 -32.92
C THR A 746 13.24 4.17 -32.38
N THR A 747 13.04 4.26 -31.06
CA THR A 747 12.46 5.44 -30.40
C THR A 747 13.30 6.70 -30.65
N LEU A 748 14.63 6.60 -30.52
CA LEU A 748 15.54 7.72 -30.79
C LEU A 748 15.52 8.11 -32.27
N ALA A 749 15.53 7.13 -33.17
CA ALA A 749 15.49 7.36 -34.61
C ALA A 749 14.20 8.09 -35.05
N LEU A 750 13.03 7.71 -34.51
CA LEU A 750 11.76 8.36 -34.78
C LEU A 750 11.73 9.82 -34.33
N LEU A 751 12.32 10.13 -33.17
CA LEU A 751 12.40 11.50 -32.69
C LEU A 751 13.39 12.34 -33.51
N ALA A 752 14.54 11.77 -33.86
CA ALA A 752 15.55 12.46 -34.66
C ALA A 752 15.05 12.80 -36.08
N ASP A 753 14.22 11.94 -36.68
CA ASP A 753 13.67 12.11 -38.04
C ASP A 753 12.81 13.37 -38.20
N VAL A 754 12.04 13.72 -37.17
CA VAL A 754 11.10 14.87 -37.21
C VAL A 754 11.68 16.16 -36.65
N LEU A 755 12.93 16.15 -36.20
CA LEU A 755 13.65 17.31 -35.68
C LEU A 755 14.63 17.88 -36.73
N HIS A 756 15.28 19.01 -36.40
CA HIS A 756 16.30 19.58 -37.29
C HIS A 756 17.39 18.53 -37.63
N PRO A 757 17.90 18.45 -38.87
CA PRO A 757 18.86 17.42 -39.29
C PRO A 757 20.17 17.33 -38.47
N ASP A 758 20.48 18.32 -37.64
CA ASP A 758 21.62 18.22 -36.72
C ASP A 758 21.36 17.27 -35.54
N TRP A 759 20.10 17.01 -35.21
CA TRP A 759 19.74 16.04 -34.16
C TRP A 759 20.09 14.61 -34.55
N SER A 760 20.04 14.26 -35.84
CA SER A 760 20.48 12.94 -36.31
C SER A 760 21.99 12.76 -36.21
N LYS A 761 22.78 13.84 -36.29
CA LYS A 761 24.25 13.79 -36.14
C LYS A 761 24.70 13.59 -34.68
N ARG A 762 23.80 13.82 -33.72
CA ARG A 762 24.12 13.75 -32.29
C ARG A 762 24.34 12.30 -31.87
N LYS A 763 25.36 12.07 -31.05
CA LYS A 763 25.61 10.74 -30.47
C LYS A 763 24.83 10.59 -29.17
N VAL A 764 24.14 9.46 -29.04
CA VAL A 764 23.46 9.06 -27.81
C VAL A 764 24.13 7.81 -27.28
N HIS A 765 24.47 7.80 -26.00
CA HIS A 765 25.21 6.73 -25.36
C HIS A 765 24.40 6.07 -24.24
N ALA A 766 24.45 4.74 -24.18
CA ALA A 766 23.91 3.94 -23.10
C ALA A 766 24.96 3.75 -22.00
N HIS A 767 24.54 3.94 -20.76
CA HIS A 767 25.30 3.63 -19.55
C HIS A 767 24.54 2.60 -18.73
N TYR A 768 25.20 1.51 -18.39
CA TYR A 768 24.61 0.42 -17.64
C TYR A 768 25.15 0.38 -16.21
N PHE A 769 24.29 0.07 -15.25
CA PHE A 769 24.68 -0.10 -13.84
C PHE A 769 25.72 -1.22 -13.62
N PHE A 770 25.85 -2.15 -14.58
CA PHE A 770 26.81 -3.24 -14.58
C PHE A 770 28.04 -2.97 -15.46
N ASP A 771 28.22 -1.74 -15.95
CA ASP A 771 29.42 -1.39 -16.73
C ASP A 771 30.68 -1.57 -15.86
N PRO A 772 31.70 -2.29 -16.36
CA PRO A 772 32.92 -2.50 -15.60
C PRO A 772 33.67 -1.18 -15.39
N PRO A 773 34.55 -1.08 -14.36
CA PRO A 773 35.32 0.14 -14.10
C PRO A 773 36.17 0.64 -15.28
N PHE A 774 36.52 -0.27 -16.20
CA PHE A 774 37.28 0.01 -17.42
C PHE A 774 36.42 0.35 -18.65
N ALA A 775 35.09 0.41 -18.51
CA ALA A 775 34.20 0.81 -19.60
C ALA A 775 34.47 2.25 -20.08
N PRO A 776 34.19 2.56 -21.36
CA PRO A 776 34.33 3.92 -21.89
C PRO A 776 33.55 4.94 -21.07
N VAL A 777 34.17 6.09 -20.76
CA VAL A 777 33.53 7.16 -19.96
C VAL A 777 32.26 7.68 -20.64
N GLN A 778 32.24 7.63 -21.96
CA GLN A 778 31.12 8.08 -22.77
C GLN A 778 29.99 7.05 -22.82
N GLY A 779 30.18 5.81 -22.35
CA GLY A 779 29.21 4.73 -22.51
C GLY A 779 29.22 4.11 -23.92
N THR A 780 28.28 3.20 -24.16
CA THR A 780 28.16 2.48 -25.45
C THR A 780 27.26 3.26 -26.41
N ALA A 781 27.72 3.55 -27.62
CA ALA A 781 26.93 4.32 -28.59
C ALA A 781 25.71 3.52 -29.09
N ILE A 782 24.53 4.14 -29.07
CA ILE A 782 23.30 3.54 -29.59
C ILE A 782 23.21 3.79 -31.11
N PRO A 783 23.08 2.75 -31.95
CA PRO A 783 23.18 2.88 -33.40
C PRO A 783 21.84 3.30 -34.05
N PHE A 784 21.23 4.39 -33.59
CA PHE A 784 19.92 4.83 -34.12
C PHE A 784 19.97 5.35 -35.56
N ASN A 785 21.17 5.62 -36.09
CA ASN A 785 21.42 5.95 -37.50
C ASN A 785 21.76 4.75 -38.38
N ASP A 786 21.72 3.52 -37.85
CA ASP A 786 21.97 2.32 -38.64
C ASP A 786 20.99 2.23 -39.82
N ALA A 787 21.46 1.71 -40.96
CA ALA A 787 20.67 1.62 -42.17
C ALA A 787 19.37 0.79 -41.97
N THR A 788 19.42 -0.22 -41.10
CA THR A 788 18.25 -1.04 -40.75
C THR A 788 17.23 -0.21 -39.97
N THR A 789 17.69 0.52 -38.95
CA THR A 789 16.84 1.39 -38.11
C THR A 789 16.18 2.49 -38.96
N GLN A 790 16.97 3.15 -39.80
CA GLN A 790 16.49 4.23 -40.68
C GLN A 790 15.49 3.70 -41.73
N SER A 791 15.71 2.49 -42.25
CA SER A 791 14.76 1.82 -43.15
C SER A 791 13.42 1.53 -42.48
N LEU A 792 13.40 1.21 -41.17
CA LEU A 792 12.16 1.05 -40.42
C LEU A 792 11.42 2.37 -40.25
N VAL A 793 12.13 3.44 -39.88
CA VAL A 793 11.54 4.78 -39.69
C VAL A 793 10.98 5.33 -41.00
N ALA A 794 11.71 5.20 -42.11
CA ALA A 794 11.28 5.67 -43.43
C ALA A 794 9.93 5.07 -43.88
N LYS A 795 9.62 3.84 -43.48
CA LYS A 795 8.34 3.16 -43.80
C LYS A 795 7.14 3.77 -43.06
N MET A 796 7.35 4.47 -41.95
CA MET A 796 6.27 5.04 -41.14
C MET A 796 5.46 6.12 -41.86
N GLY A 797 6.05 6.79 -42.85
CA GLY A 797 5.33 7.72 -43.73
C GLY A 797 4.24 7.07 -44.59
N GLY A 798 4.26 5.73 -44.72
CA GLY A 798 3.29 4.94 -45.49
C GLY A 798 1.93 4.72 -44.81
N TRP A 799 1.82 5.00 -43.50
CA TRP A 799 0.57 4.81 -42.74
C TRP A 799 -0.24 6.10 -42.63
N THR A 800 -1.39 6.16 -43.31
CA THR A 800 -2.40 7.21 -43.12
C THR A 800 -3.77 6.64 -43.44
N VAL A 801 -4.31 5.85 -42.51
CA VAL A 801 -5.63 5.23 -42.67
C VAL A 801 -6.70 6.20 -42.15
N PRO A 802 -7.63 6.67 -43.00
CA PRO A 802 -8.65 7.63 -42.60
C PRO A 802 -9.80 6.96 -41.82
N ASN A 803 -10.54 7.78 -41.07
CA ASN A 803 -11.67 7.33 -40.27
C ASN A 803 -12.76 6.53 -41.02
N LEU A 804 -12.97 6.75 -42.32
CA LEU A 804 -13.97 5.99 -43.09
C LEU A 804 -13.65 4.49 -43.15
N ASN A 805 -12.38 4.16 -43.42
CA ASN A 805 -11.89 2.79 -43.47
C ASN A 805 -11.96 2.17 -42.07
N LEU A 806 -11.66 2.96 -41.04
CA LEU A 806 -11.75 2.53 -39.64
C LEU A 806 -13.19 2.23 -39.21
N GLU A 807 -14.16 3.08 -39.54
CA GLU A 807 -15.59 2.86 -39.24
C GLU A 807 -16.13 1.60 -39.94
N THR A 808 -15.69 1.37 -41.17
CA THR A 808 -16.04 0.16 -41.94
C THR A 808 -15.51 -1.09 -41.22
N GLU A 809 -14.28 -1.03 -40.73
CA GLU A 809 -13.66 -2.15 -40.03
C GLU A 809 -14.25 -2.42 -38.64
N LEU A 810 -14.60 -1.36 -37.91
CA LEU A 810 -15.34 -1.46 -36.64
C LEU A 810 -16.67 -2.20 -36.84
N ARG A 811 -17.43 -1.85 -37.89
CA ARG A 811 -18.69 -2.54 -38.23
C ARG A 811 -18.45 -3.99 -38.65
N ARG A 812 -17.45 -4.26 -39.49
CA ARG A 812 -17.12 -5.60 -39.99
C ARG A 812 -16.74 -6.56 -38.86
N GLN A 813 -15.95 -6.08 -37.90
CA GLN A 813 -15.50 -6.88 -36.75
C GLN A 813 -16.47 -6.85 -35.56
N ASN A 814 -17.57 -6.09 -35.64
CA ASN A 814 -18.48 -5.83 -34.53
C ASN A 814 -17.73 -5.35 -33.26
N SER A 815 -16.79 -4.42 -33.45
CA SER A 815 -15.98 -3.84 -32.38
C SER A 815 -16.42 -2.41 -32.08
N SER A 816 -16.31 -2.01 -30.82
CA SER A 816 -16.53 -0.64 -30.35
C SER A 816 -15.26 0.02 -29.81
N THR A 817 -14.11 -0.66 -29.92
CA THR A 817 -12.83 -0.21 -29.34
C THR A 817 -11.71 -0.26 -30.37
N ILE A 818 -10.82 0.72 -30.31
CA ILE A 818 -9.58 0.76 -31.11
C ILE A 818 -8.49 0.04 -30.33
N ASP A 819 -8.15 -1.17 -30.75
CA ASP A 819 -7.18 -2.02 -30.06
C ASP A 819 -6.33 -2.85 -31.04
N LEU A 820 -5.40 -3.66 -30.51
CA LEU A 820 -4.52 -4.50 -31.31
C LEU A 820 -5.31 -5.55 -32.11
N LYS A 821 -6.39 -6.09 -31.54
CA LYS A 821 -7.26 -7.08 -32.19
C LYS A 821 -7.93 -6.49 -33.43
N LEU A 822 -8.51 -5.30 -33.32
CA LEU A 822 -9.09 -4.56 -34.45
C LEU A 822 -8.03 -4.32 -35.53
N CYS A 823 -6.88 -3.78 -35.14
CA CYS A 823 -5.81 -3.43 -36.08
C CYS A 823 -5.26 -4.66 -36.83
N LEU A 824 -5.09 -5.79 -36.15
CA LEU A 824 -4.68 -7.04 -36.79
C LEU A 824 -5.79 -7.61 -37.70
N GLY A 825 -7.06 -7.54 -37.27
CA GLY A 825 -8.18 -8.01 -38.08
C GLY A 825 -8.35 -7.24 -39.39
N ALA A 826 -7.99 -5.95 -39.41
CA ALA A 826 -7.95 -5.11 -40.60
C ALA A 826 -6.93 -5.58 -41.66
N LEU A 827 -5.99 -6.44 -41.26
CA LEU A 827 -4.86 -6.90 -42.09
C LEU A 827 -4.89 -8.42 -42.31
N ALA A 828 -6.01 -9.07 -41.99
CA ALA A 828 -6.14 -10.52 -42.01
C ALA A 828 -6.05 -11.14 -43.41
N THR A 829 -6.39 -10.39 -44.45
CA THR A 829 -6.29 -10.80 -45.86
C THR A 829 -5.63 -9.70 -46.69
N GLU A 830 -5.07 -10.06 -47.85
CA GLU A 830 -4.46 -9.07 -48.76
C GLU A 830 -5.46 -8.01 -49.25
N GLU A 831 -6.72 -8.41 -49.47
CA GLU A 831 -7.80 -7.50 -49.85
C GLU A 831 -8.07 -6.46 -48.76
N LEU A 832 -8.13 -6.86 -47.49
CA LEU A 832 -8.34 -5.94 -46.37
C LEU A 832 -7.10 -5.05 -46.18
N ALA A 833 -5.91 -5.62 -46.26
CA ALA A 833 -4.64 -4.88 -46.16
C ALA A 833 -4.53 -3.76 -47.21
N ALA A 834 -5.03 -3.98 -48.43
CA ALA A 834 -5.02 -2.97 -49.49
C ALA A 834 -5.74 -1.66 -49.09
N HIS A 835 -6.81 -1.76 -48.28
CA HIS A 835 -7.57 -0.59 -47.79
C HIS A 835 -6.83 0.24 -46.74
N THR A 836 -5.68 -0.23 -46.25
CA THR A 836 -4.88 0.48 -45.24
C THR A 836 -3.65 1.19 -45.82
N ARG A 837 -3.39 1.02 -47.12
CA ARG A 837 -2.25 1.65 -47.79
C ARG A 837 -2.59 3.09 -48.14
N ARG A 838 -1.64 4.00 -47.91
CA ARG A 838 -1.83 5.44 -48.12
C ARG A 838 -2.17 5.78 -49.58
N GLU A 839 -3.24 6.54 -49.78
CA GLU A 839 -3.51 7.22 -51.04
C GLU A 839 -2.62 8.48 -51.17
N ARG A 840 -2.08 8.73 -52.37
CA ARG A 840 -1.08 9.80 -52.62
C ARG A 840 -1.55 11.23 -52.26
N ALA A 841 -2.85 11.45 -52.04
CA ALA A 841 -3.46 12.75 -51.70
C ALA A 841 -4.30 12.70 -50.40
N GLY A 842 -3.87 11.92 -49.40
CA GLY A 842 -4.63 11.70 -48.17
C GLY A 842 -4.81 12.95 -47.28
N ARG A 843 -6.03 13.12 -46.74
CA ARG A 843 -6.39 14.08 -45.70
C ARG A 843 -5.58 13.82 -44.41
N VAL A 844 -5.27 14.89 -43.68
CA VAL A 844 -4.64 14.85 -42.35
C VAL A 844 -5.57 14.17 -41.33
N LEU A 845 -5.01 13.36 -40.43
CA LEU A 845 -5.75 12.70 -39.33
C LEU A 845 -6.29 13.75 -38.34
N ASP A 846 -7.58 13.72 -38.04
CA ASP A 846 -8.33 14.71 -37.26
C ASP A 846 -8.96 14.11 -35.99
N LYS A 847 -9.59 12.93 -36.07
CA LYS A 847 -10.23 12.26 -34.94
C LYS A 847 -9.23 11.52 -34.05
N LYS A 848 -9.56 11.39 -32.77
CA LYS A 848 -8.77 10.63 -31.79
C LYS A 848 -8.55 9.17 -32.23
N ASP A 849 -9.63 8.50 -32.62
CA ASP A 849 -9.63 7.06 -32.89
C ASP A 849 -8.80 6.69 -34.13
N GLU A 850 -8.80 7.54 -35.17
CA GLU A 850 -7.93 7.33 -36.33
C GLU A 850 -6.45 7.54 -36.00
N ILE A 851 -6.12 8.50 -35.13
CA ILE A 851 -4.74 8.69 -34.66
C ILE A 851 -4.28 7.46 -33.88
N VAL A 852 -5.08 6.99 -32.92
CA VAL A 852 -4.74 5.81 -32.10
C VAL A 852 -4.56 4.57 -32.97
N ALA A 853 -5.45 4.32 -33.94
CA ALA A 853 -5.33 3.17 -34.85
C ALA A 853 -4.03 3.24 -35.68
N ASN A 854 -3.70 4.41 -36.23
CA ASN A 854 -2.45 4.62 -36.98
C ASN A 854 -1.20 4.45 -36.10
N ILE A 855 -1.25 4.82 -34.81
CA ILE A 855 -0.16 4.54 -33.87
C ILE A 855 0.03 3.04 -33.66
N LEU A 856 -1.06 2.29 -33.48
CA LEU A 856 -1.01 0.83 -33.29
C LEU A 856 -0.47 0.09 -34.52
N TRP A 857 -0.90 0.46 -35.73
CA TRP A 857 -0.37 -0.15 -36.96
C TRP A 857 1.12 0.14 -37.17
N ARG A 858 1.54 1.39 -36.96
CA ARG A 858 2.97 1.77 -37.04
C ARG A 858 3.81 1.02 -36.00
N LEU A 859 3.32 0.90 -34.76
CA LEU A 859 3.98 0.10 -33.72
C LEU A 859 4.14 -1.37 -34.16
N LEU A 860 3.06 -1.98 -34.67
CA LEU A 860 3.08 -3.37 -35.12
C LEU A 860 4.06 -3.59 -36.30
N GLU A 861 4.17 -2.66 -37.25
CA GLU A 861 5.18 -2.75 -38.31
C GLU A 861 6.61 -2.52 -37.80
N LEU A 862 6.84 -1.50 -36.96
CA LEU A 862 8.16 -1.21 -36.36
C LEU A 862 8.73 -2.40 -35.59
N ARG A 863 7.85 -3.19 -34.98
CA ARG A 863 8.21 -4.39 -34.21
C ARG A 863 8.14 -5.69 -35.01
N GLY A 864 7.82 -5.61 -36.30
CA GLY A 864 7.86 -6.72 -37.23
C GLY A 864 6.70 -7.72 -37.09
N PHE A 865 5.57 -7.32 -36.52
CA PHE A 865 4.31 -8.10 -36.54
C PHE A 865 3.57 -7.94 -37.88
N ILE A 866 3.83 -6.83 -38.57
CA ILE A 866 3.31 -6.53 -39.91
C ILE A 866 4.50 -6.28 -40.82
N ASN A 867 4.37 -6.65 -42.10
CA ASN A 867 5.36 -6.34 -43.13
C ASN A 867 5.01 -5.07 -43.92
N ALA A 868 5.90 -4.65 -44.82
CA ALA A 868 5.69 -3.45 -45.64
C ALA A 868 4.48 -3.53 -46.60
N THR A 869 3.89 -4.71 -46.82
CA THR A 869 2.67 -4.86 -47.64
C THR A 869 1.38 -4.77 -46.80
N HIS A 870 1.51 -4.40 -45.52
CA HIS A 870 0.43 -4.34 -44.53
C HIS A 870 -0.22 -5.70 -44.28
N THR A 871 0.55 -6.79 -44.35
CA THR A 871 0.07 -8.15 -44.03
C THR A 871 0.83 -8.73 -42.84
N HIS A 872 0.24 -9.73 -42.18
CA HIS A 872 0.84 -10.32 -40.98
C HIS A 872 2.15 -11.07 -41.30
N THR A 873 3.17 -10.85 -40.48
CA THR A 873 4.34 -11.74 -40.42
C THR A 873 4.00 -13.01 -39.64
N MET A 874 4.93 -13.97 -39.53
CA MET A 874 4.72 -15.21 -38.75
C MET A 874 4.29 -14.92 -37.31
N ILE A 875 4.98 -14.00 -36.63
CA ILE A 875 4.64 -13.58 -35.26
C ILE A 875 3.32 -12.77 -35.21
N GLY A 876 3.02 -11.99 -36.26
CA GLY A 876 1.74 -11.31 -36.44
C GLY A 876 0.55 -12.26 -36.54
N LYS A 877 0.70 -13.35 -37.31
CA LYS A 877 -0.33 -14.39 -37.46
C LYS A 877 -0.59 -15.09 -36.14
N ALA A 878 0.46 -15.42 -35.38
CA ALA A 878 0.35 -16.02 -34.06
C ALA A 878 -0.40 -15.10 -33.07
N LEU A 879 -0.05 -13.80 -33.04
CA LEU A 879 -0.76 -12.81 -32.22
C LEU A 879 -2.23 -12.67 -32.63
N HIS A 880 -2.51 -12.63 -33.93
CA HIS A 880 -3.88 -12.55 -34.44
C HIS A 880 -4.71 -13.78 -34.08
N ALA A 881 -4.16 -14.99 -34.25
CA ALA A 881 -4.81 -16.24 -33.90
C ALA A 881 -5.16 -16.31 -32.40
N ALA A 882 -4.23 -15.93 -31.53
CA ALA A 882 -4.46 -15.89 -30.07
C ALA A 882 -5.54 -14.87 -29.70
N ASN A 883 -5.48 -13.64 -30.23
CA ASN A 883 -6.48 -12.61 -29.95
C ASN A 883 -7.90 -12.97 -30.45
N ARG A 884 -8.02 -13.83 -31.47
CA ARG A 884 -9.32 -14.32 -31.96
C ARG A 884 -10.03 -15.21 -30.96
N VAL A 885 -9.30 -16.07 -30.24
CA VAL A 885 -9.87 -16.97 -29.22
C VAL A 885 -10.06 -16.29 -27.86
N SER A 886 -9.35 -15.19 -27.61
CA SER A 886 -9.47 -14.43 -26.36
C SER A 886 -10.77 -13.60 -26.26
N ARG A 887 -11.35 -13.55 -25.07
CA ARG A 887 -12.48 -12.66 -24.74
C ARG A 887 -11.99 -11.24 -24.51
N VAL A 888 -12.80 -10.24 -24.87
CA VAL A 888 -12.42 -8.82 -24.71
C VAL A 888 -12.21 -8.45 -23.24
N ASN A 889 -13.09 -8.91 -22.35
CA ASN A 889 -13.04 -8.61 -20.92
C ASN A 889 -11.84 -9.23 -20.19
N ASP A 890 -11.22 -10.26 -20.76
CA ASP A 890 -10.04 -10.91 -20.19
C ASP A 890 -8.75 -10.08 -20.38
N ARG A 891 -8.76 -9.08 -21.28
CA ARG A 891 -7.65 -8.12 -21.53
C ARG A 891 -6.30 -8.76 -21.91
N PHE A 892 -6.32 -9.84 -22.69
CA PHE A 892 -5.11 -10.59 -23.07
C PHE A 892 -4.24 -9.94 -24.17
N GLN A 893 -4.71 -8.90 -24.85
CA GLN A 893 -4.03 -8.36 -26.03
C GLN A 893 -2.60 -7.87 -25.76
N GLU A 894 -2.40 -7.04 -24.72
CA GLU A 894 -1.05 -6.56 -24.35
C GLU A 894 -0.18 -7.68 -23.76
N PRO A 895 -0.67 -8.53 -22.83
CA PRO A 895 0.09 -9.67 -22.34
C PRO A 895 0.55 -10.65 -23.44
N LEU A 896 -0.30 -10.93 -24.43
CA LEU A 896 0.06 -11.78 -25.58
C LEU A 896 1.15 -11.11 -26.45
N TYR A 897 1.04 -9.80 -26.66
CA TYR A 897 2.07 -9.04 -27.37
C TYR A 897 3.43 -9.12 -26.65
N LEU A 898 3.44 -8.86 -25.34
CA LEU A 898 4.64 -8.91 -24.51
C LEU A 898 5.25 -10.32 -24.48
N LEU A 899 4.42 -11.36 -24.32
CA LEU A 899 4.87 -12.74 -24.33
C LEU A 899 5.59 -13.09 -25.64
N LEU A 900 5.03 -12.72 -26.80
CA LEU A 900 5.63 -13.01 -28.10
C LEU A 900 6.96 -12.29 -28.31
N GLU A 901 7.08 -11.04 -27.85
CA GLU A 901 8.35 -10.30 -27.83
C GLU A 901 9.39 -10.94 -26.91
N LEU A 902 8.99 -11.38 -25.71
CA LEU A 902 9.88 -12.04 -24.75
C LEU A 902 10.30 -13.44 -25.23
N LEU A 903 9.41 -14.17 -25.91
CA LEU A 903 9.72 -15.43 -26.58
C LEU A 903 10.75 -15.22 -27.69
N ARG A 904 10.56 -14.21 -28.54
CA ARG A 904 11.52 -13.81 -29.58
C ARG A 904 12.87 -13.41 -28.98
N ALA A 905 12.87 -12.82 -27.79
CA ALA A 905 14.09 -12.48 -27.06
C ALA A 905 14.76 -13.67 -26.36
N GLY A 906 14.11 -14.84 -26.32
CA GLY A 906 14.66 -16.06 -25.72
C GLY A 906 14.63 -16.10 -24.19
N VAL A 907 13.81 -15.27 -23.53
CA VAL A 907 13.76 -15.16 -22.05
C VAL A 907 12.54 -15.85 -21.43
N VAL A 908 11.73 -16.55 -22.23
CA VAL A 908 10.58 -17.34 -21.78
C VAL A 908 10.88 -18.82 -22.00
N HIS A 909 11.26 -19.50 -20.92
CA HIS A 909 11.61 -20.93 -20.89
C HIS A 909 11.37 -21.51 -19.49
N GLY A 910 11.51 -22.83 -19.34
CA GLY A 910 11.43 -23.54 -18.05
C GLY A 910 12.77 -23.65 -17.29
N HIS A 911 13.90 -23.28 -17.90
CA HIS A 911 15.23 -23.36 -17.26
C HIS A 911 15.46 -22.32 -16.14
N ARG A 912 16.35 -22.67 -15.20
CA ARG A 912 16.80 -21.78 -14.11
C ARG A 912 17.66 -20.63 -14.66
N TRP A 913 17.60 -19.47 -14.01
CA TRP A 913 18.45 -18.32 -14.35
C TRP A 913 19.91 -18.62 -14.05
N GLY A 914 20.83 -18.22 -14.93
CA GLY A 914 22.26 -18.57 -14.81
C GLY A 914 22.62 -20.01 -15.17
N GLY A 915 21.64 -20.85 -15.53
CA GLY A 915 21.83 -22.23 -15.99
C GLY A 915 21.39 -23.30 -14.99
N ASP A 916 21.26 -24.54 -15.47
CA ASP A 916 20.68 -25.66 -14.70
C ASP A 916 21.54 -26.10 -13.49
N GLN A 917 22.82 -25.69 -13.44
CA GLN A 917 23.77 -26.03 -12.36
C GLN A 917 23.72 -25.05 -11.18
N VAL A 918 22.95 -23.97 -11.28
CA VAL A 918 22.82 -22.96 -10.22
C VAL A 918 21.74 -23.38 -9.22
N GLU A 919 21.93 -23.01 -7.94
CA GLU A 919 20.92 -23.22 -6.90
C GLU A 919 19.60 -22.53 -7.27
N PRO A 920 18.45 -23.17 -7.00
CA PRO A 920 17.16 -22.60 -7.32
C PRO A 920 16.88 -21.35 -6.50
N LEU A 921 16.37 -20.29 -7.14
CA LEU A 921 15.92 -19.10 -6.44
C LEU A 921 14.64 -19.41 -5.64
N SER A 922 14.47 -18.68 -4.53
CA SER A 922 13.32 -18.85 -3.63
C SER A 922 11.99 -18.50 -4.30
N GLY A 923 10.94 -19.23 -3.88
CA GLY A 923 9.57 -19.07 -4.38
C GLY A 923 9.32 -19.65 -5.77
N GLY A 924 10.12 -20.63 -6.20
CA GLY A 924 9.81 -21.53 -7.33
C GLY A 924 8.83 -22.65 -6.97
N PRO A 925 8.64 -23.65 -7.87
CA PRO A 925 7.78 -24.81 -7.65
C PRO A 925 8.18 -25.62 -6.42
N SER A 926 7.20 -26.16 -5.69
CA SER A 926 7.45 -26.90 -4.43
C SER A 926 7.40 -28.43 -4.57
N PHE A 927 6.77 -28.96 -5.62
CA PHE A 927 6.55 -30.39 -5.82
C PHE A 927 6.97 -30.85 -7.23
N GLY A 928 7.12 -32.17 -7.40
CA GLY A 928 7.42 -32.82 -8.67
C GLY A 928 8.91 -33.01 -8.95
N THR A 929 9.18 -33.79 -10.00
CA THR A 929 10.51 -34.03 -10.58
C THR A 929 11.09 -32.75 -11.21
N ASP A 930 12.40 -32.71 -11.47
CA ASP A 930 13.04 -31.55 -12.11
C ASP A 930 12.38 -31.15 -13.44
N GLU A 931 11.87 -32.10 -14.23
CA GLU A 931 11.17 -31.82 -15.49
C GLU A 931 9.78 -31.21 -15.27
N GLU A 932 9.05 -31.67 -14.25
CA GLU A 932 7.76 -31.11 -13.86
C GLU A 932 7.93 -29.71 -13.27
N GLN A 933 8.95 -29.50 -12.44
CA GLN A 933 9.29 -28.18 -11.90
C GLN A 933 9.62 -27.18 -13.03
N ARG A 934 10.33 -27.60 -14.08
CA ARG A 934 10.58 -26.75 -15.28
C ARG A 934 9.27 -26.38 -15.99
N SER A 935 8.31 -27.30 -16.06
CA SER A 935 7.00 -27.06 -16.63
C SER A 935 6.20 -26.04 -15.79
N ILE A 936 6.19 -26.20 -14.47
CA ILE A 936 5.54 -25.27 -13.54
C ILE A 936 6.21 -23.89 -13.62
N LEU A 937 7.54 -23.80 -13.66
CA LEU A 937 8.27 -22.54 -13.83
C LEU A 937 7.86 -21.80 -15.10
N LEU A 938 7.76 -22.51 -16.23
CA LEU A 938 7.31 -21.93 -17.49
C LEU A 938 5.89 -21.37 -17.38
N ILE A 939 4.98 -22.12 -16.74
CA ILE A 939 3.59 -21.69 -16.49
C ILE A 939 3.55 -20.44 -15.61
N MET A 940 4.27 -20.45 -14.49
CA MET A 940 4.35 -19.31 -13.56
C MET A 940 4.86 -18.04 -14.26
N ARG A 941 5.93 -18.16 -15.06
CA ARG A 941 6.48 -17.03 -15.83
C ARG A 941 5.46 -16.51 -16.83
N CYS A 942 4.85 -17.37 -17.64
CA CYS A 942 3.85 -16.97 -18.62
C CYS A 942 2.67 -16.25 -17.98
N LEU A 943 2.12 -16.79 -16.89
CA LEU A 943 0.96 -16.22 -16.21
C LEU A 943 1.30 -14.91 -15.47
N SER A 944 2.55 -14.69 -15.04
CA SER A 944 2.99 -13.44 -14.41
C SER A 944 2.98 -12.21 -15.34
N ILE A 945 2.90 -12.40 -16.66
CA ILE A 945 2.75 -11.32 -17.64
C ILE A 945 1.33 -10.72 -17.61
N LEU A 946 0.36 -11.46 -17.08
CA LEU A 946 -1.03 -11.04 -17.01
C LEU A 946 -1.28 -10.17 -15.76
N PRO A 947 -1.82 -8.94 -15.88
CA PRO A 947 -2.02 -8.06 -14.73
C PRO A 947 -3.12 -8.58 -13.81
N LEU A 948 -2.77 -8.90 -12.56
CA LEU A 948 -3.72 -9.36 -11.55
C LEU A 948 -4.59 -8.21 -11.00
N MET A 949 -5.85 -8.50 -10.65
CA MET A 949 -6.76 -7.51 -10.08
C MET A 949 -6.63 -7.44 -8.55
N PHE A 950 -6.18 -6.30 -8.03
CA PHE A 950 -5.95 -6.10 -6.59
C PHE A 950 -7.04 -5.25 -5.92
N ARG A 951 -7.20 -5.46 -4.60
CA ARG A 951 -7.81 -4.50 -3.68
C ARG A 951 -6.77 -3.43 -3.33
N PRO A 952 -7.17 -2.19 -3.00
CA PRO A 952 -6.25 -1.09 -2.69
C PRO A 952 -5.64 -1.25 -1.30
N GLN A 953 -4.82 -2.28 -1.12
CA GLN A 953 -4.10 -2.62 0.11
C GLN A 953 -2.74 -3.21 -0.24
N GLN A 954 -1.80 -3.15 0.69
CA GLN A 954 -0.48 -3.76 0.51
C GLN A 954 -0.60 -5.26 0.22
N TRP A 955 0.33 -5.78 -0.58
CA TRP A 955 0.45 -7.22 -0.84
C TRP A 955 0.60 -8.00 0.47
N VAL A 956 -0.25 -9.01 0.61
CA VAL A 956 -0.19 -10.01 1.67
C VAL A 956 -0.21 -11.37 0.98
N GLY A 957 0.90 -12.07 1.04
CA GLY A 957 1.09 -13.35 0.37
C GLY A 957 2.58 -13.73 0.28
N PRO A 958 2.88 -14.95 -0.17
CA PRO A 958 4.26 -15.38 -0.38
C PRO A 958 4.95 -14.51 -1.44
N LEU A 959 6.28 -14.51 -1.40
CA LEU A 959 7.16 -13.81 -2.33
C LEU A 959 7.90 -14.82 -3.22
N SER A 960 8.25 -14.42 -4.44
CA SER A 960 8.99 -15.25 -5.40
C SER A 960 10.11 -14.45 -6.03
N ARG A 961 11.35 -14.76 -5.63
CA ARG A 961 12.56 -14.15 -6.20
C ARG A 961 12.74 -14.57 -7.66
N GLU A 962 12.39 -15.82 -7.94
CA GLU A 962 12.37 -16.40 -9.29
C GLU A 962 11.50 -15.59 -10.26
N LEU A 963 10.28 -15.23 -9.84
CA LEU A 963 9.39 -14.40 -10.66
C LEU A 963 9.78 -12.92 -10.66
N LEU A 964 10.44 -12.42 -9.60
CA LEU A 964 10.94 -11.05 -9.56
C LEU A 964 12.03 -10.79 -10.61
N VAL A 965 12.90 -11.79 -10.83
CA VAL A 965 13.86 -11.76 -11.95
C VAL A 965 13.12 -11.66 -13.27
N PHE A 966 12.16 -12.55 -13.53
CA PHE A 966 11.37 -12.51 -14.77
C PHE A 966 10.59 -11.19 -14.95
N ASN A 967 10.03 -10.64 -13.86
CA ASN A 967 9.32 -9.36 -13.85
C ASN A 967 10.21 -8.21 -14.37
N SER A 968 11.51 -8.24 -14.10
CA SER A 968 12.45 -7.23 -14.59
C SER A 968 12.52 -7.19 -16.11
N PHE A 969 12.49 -8.35 -16.79
CA PHE A 969 12.42 -8.44 -18.25
C PHE A 969 11.10 -7.87 -18.79
N VAL A 970 9.97 -8.28 -18.19
CA VAL A 970 8.62 -7.84 -18.59
C VAL A 970 8.52 -6.31 -18.46
N ARG A 971 8.98 -5.75 -17.34
CA ARG A 971 8.95 -4.31 -17.05
C ARG A 971 9.81 -3.51 -18.02
N ALA A 972 11.05 -3.94 -18.25
CA ALA A 972 11.96 -3.26 -19.17
C ALA A 972 11.42 -3.22 -20.61
N LEU A 973 10.82 -4.32 -21.07
CA LEU A 973 10.18 -4.41 -22.38
C LEU A 973 8.92 -3.54 -22.46
N SER A 974 7.99 -3.70 -21.53
CA SER A 974 6.72 -2.94 -21.50
C SER A 974 6.96 -1.43 -21.50
N LYS A 975 7.87 -0.95 -20.64
CA LYS A 975 8.26 0.47 -20.57
C LYS A 975 8.88 0.96 -21.87
N SER A 976 9.74 0.16 -22.50
CA SER A 976 10.41 0.55 -23.76
C SER A 976 9.45 0.54 -24.95
N LEU A 977 8.49 -0.39 -25.02
CA LEU A 977 7.43 -0.40 -26.03
C LEU A 977 6.45 0.76 -25.83
N ARG A 978 6.20 1.15 -24.57
CA ARG A 978 5.42 2.34 -24.27
C ARG A 978 6.11 3.61 -24.79
N HIS A 979 7.41 3.77 -24.53
CA HIS A 979 8.19 4.89 -25.07
C HIS A 979 8.19 4.93 -26.59
N LEU A 980 8.30 3.76 -27.23
CA LEU A 980 8.19 3.65 -28.68
C LEU A 980 6.82 4.12 -29.19
N SER A 981 5.73 3.71 -28.53
CA SER A 981 4.37 4.14 -28.88
C SER A 981 4.19 5.66 -28.78
N GLU A 982 4.82 6.29 -27.78
CA GLU A 982 4.80 7.75 -27.61
C GLU A 982 5.65 8.48 -28.65
N ALA A 983 6.80 7.94 -29.02
CA ALA A 983 7.61 8.49 -30.11
C ALA A 983 6.88 8.39 -31.45
N VAL A 984 6.13 7.30 -31.70
CA VAL A 984 5.25 7.19 -32.87
C VAL A 984 4.16 8.28 -32.85
N ASN A 985 3.55 8.52 -31.70
CA ASN A 985 2.55 9.60 -31.54
C ASN A 985 3.17 10.98 -31.82
N ALA A 986 4.31 11.29 -31.20
CA ALA A 986 5.02 12.56 -31.41
C ALA A 986 5.45 12.73 -32.87
N HIS A 987 5.92 11.66 -33.51
CA HIS A 987 6.26 11.65 -34.93
C HIS A 987 5.03 11.96 -35.81
N ILE A 988 3.86 11.36 -35.55
CA ILE A 988 2.64 11.67 -36.32
C ILE A 988 2.28 13.16 -36.22
N MET A 989 2.36 13.73 -35.02
CA MET A 989 2.03 15.14 -34.77
C MET A 989 3.04 16.09 -35.46
N LEU A 990 4.35 15.86 -35.24
CA LEU A 990 5.41 16.73 -35.74
C LEU A 990 5.58 16.64 -37.27
N SER A 991 5.39 15.46 -37.88
CA SER A 991 5.39 15.31 -39.34
C SER A 991 4.19 15.97 -40.03
N GLY A 992 3.21 16.50 -39.28
CA GLY A 992 1.99 17.10 -39.86
C GLY A 992 1.01 16.07 -40.44
N HIS A 993 1.13 14.79 -40.08
CA HIS A 993 0.16 13.76 -40.49
C HIS A 993 -1.15 13.82 -39.69
N ALA A 994 -1.16 14.51 -38.54
CA ALA A 994 -2.35 14.78 -37.76
C ALA A 994 -2.58 16.29 -37.53
N ARG A 995 -3.83 16.67 -37.26
CA ARG A 995 -4.22 18.03 -36.90
C ARG A 995 -3.54 18.40 -35.59
N ARG A 996 -2.74 19.48 -35.63
CA ARG A 996 -1.90 19.92 -34.51
C ARG A 996 -2.68 20.58 -33.37
N ASN A 997 -3.64 21.45 -33.67
CA ASN A 997 -4.45 22.14 -32.66
C ASN A 997 -5.60 21.23 -32.17
N ARG A 998 -5.48 20.74 -30.92
CA ARG A 998 -6.37 19.76 -30.31
C ARG A 998 -6.59 20.04 -28.83
N ASP A 999 -7.70 19.53 -28.29
CA ASP A 999 -7.99 19.59 -26.85
C ASP A 999 -7.91 18.19 -26.19
N ASP A 1000 -7.81 17.13 -26.98
CA ASP A 1000 -7.92 15.72 -26.57
C ASP A 1000 -6.57 14.98 -26.46
N TYR A 1001 -5.44 15.70 -26.31
CA TYR A 1001 -4.09 15.09 -26.22
C TYR A 1001 -3.98 14.00 -25.15
N ASN A 1002 -4.56 14.24 -23.97
CA ASN A 1002 -4.57 13.26 -22.87
C ASN A 1002 -5.38 12.01 -23.22
N ASP A 1003 -6.48 12.17 -23.96
CA ASP A 1003 -7.34 11.04 -24.35
C ASP A 1003 -6.64 10.15 -25.38
N VAL A 1004 -5.84 10.73 -26.28
CA VAL A 1004 -4.94 9.96 -27.17
C VAL A 1004 -3.93 9.18 -26.33
N MET A 1005 -3.22 9.84 -25.41
CA MET A 1005 -2.19 9.22 -24.58
C MET A 1005 -2.72 8.05 -23.71
N ILE A 1006 -3.91 8.23 -23.12
CA ILE A 1006 -4.61 7.22 -22.30
C ILE A 1006 -5.25 6.12 -23.19
N SER A 1007 -5.27 6.27 -24.51
CA SER A 1007 -5.72 5.20 -25.42
C SER A 1007 -4.56 4.32 -25.92
N LEU A 1008 -3.30 4.73 -25.70
CA LEU A 1008 -2.11 3.97 -26.13
C LEU A 1008 -1.85 2.76 -25.21
N PRO A 1009 -1.30 1.65 -25.73
CA PRO A 1009 -1.07 0.41 -24.96
C PRO A 1009 0.07 0.54 -23.92
N PHE A 1010 0.27 -0.51 -23.14
CA PHE A 1010 1.36 -0.69 -22.16
C PHE A 1010 1.31 0.34 -21.02
N GLN A 1011 0.12 0.51 -20.43
CA GLN A 1011 -0.09 1.48 -19.35
C GLN A 1011 0.12 0.93 -17.95
N SER A 1012 -0.09 -0.37 -17.80
CA SER A 1012 -0.04 -1.05 -16.49
C SER A 1012 1.23 -1.87 -16.40
N GLU A 1013 1.94 -1.73 -15.28
CA GLU A 1013 3.01 -2.65 -14.94
C GLU A 1013 2.43 -3.87 -14.23
N THR A 1014 2.90 -5.07 -14.58
CA THR A 1014 2.55 -6.28 -13.84
C THR A 1014 3.51 -6.50 -12.69
N ASN A 1015 3.03 -7.21 -11.67
CA ASN A 1015 3.84 -7.70 -10.55
C ASN A 1015 3.89 -9.24 -10.59
N THR A 1016 4.60 -9.85 -9.66
CA THR A 1016 4.75 -11.31 -9.57
C THR A 1016 3.47 -12.02 -9.10
N GLY A 1017 2.46 -11.29 -8.64
CA GLY A 1017 1.29 -11.82 -7.92
C GLY A 1017 0.49 -12.87 -8.69
N PHE A 1018 0.31 -12.71 -10.02
CA PHE A 1018 -0.45 -13.69 -10.81
C PHE A 1018 0.28 -15.04 -10.90
N GLY A 1019 1.61 -15.02 -11.13
CA GLY A 1019 2.42 -16.24 -11.16
C GLY A 1019 2.43 -16.94 -9.80
N ILE A 1020 2.45 -16.17 -8.70
CA ILE A 1020 2.35 -16.68 -7.33
C ILE A 1020 0.97 -17.31 -7.08
N LEU A 1021 -0.12 -16.63 -7.50
CA LEU A 1021 -1.49 -17.15 -7.40
C LEU A 1021 -1.62 -18.51 -8.11
N ALA A 1022 -1.13 -18.61 -9.34
CA ALA A 1022 -1.14 -19.85 -10.11
C ALA A 1022 -0.33 -20.96 -9.40
N LYS A 1023 0.87 -20.63 -8.90
CA LYS A 1023 1.70 -21.56 -8.13
C LYS A 1023 0.99 -22.07 -6.89
N THR A 1024 0.36 -21.19 -6.12
CA THR A 1024 -0.37 -21.56 -4.90
C THR A 1024 -1.55 -22.49 -5.21
N TYR A 1025 -2.31 -22.23 -6.28
CA TYR A 1025 -3.39 -23.14 -6.71
C TYR A 1025 -2.85 -24.53 -7.09
N LEU A 1026 -1.79 -24.58 -7.91
CA LEU A 1026 -1.20 -25.84 -8.36
C LEU A 1026 -0.64 -26.67 -7.19
N ASP A 1027 0.09 -26.02 -6.27
CA ASP A 1027 0.63 -26.68 -5.09
C ASP A 1027 -0.47 -27.18 -4.15
N ALA A 1028 -1.50 -26.36 -3.91
CA ALA A 1028 -2.65 -26.77 -3.08
C ALA A 1028 -3.40 -27.95 -3.70
N THR A 1029 -3.56 -27.96 -5.03
CA THR A 1029 -4.20 -29.08 -5.75
C THR A 1029 -3.43 -30.39 -5.56
N ILE A 1030 -2.10 -30.34 -5.64
CA ILE A 1030 -1.24 -31.51 -5.42
C ILE A 1030 -1.31 -31.94 -3.95
N TYR A 1031 -1.25 -30.98 -3.02
CA TYR A 1031 -1.32 -31.25 -1.59
C TYR A 1031 -2.62 -31.95 -1.18
N HIS A 1032 -3.78 -31.49 -1.66
CA HIS A 1032 -5.08 -32.10 -1.34
C HIS A 1032 -5.33 -33.45 -2.06
N HIS A 1033 -4.64 -33.72 -3.16
CA HIS A 1033 -4.78 -34.99 -3.88
C HIS A 1033 -3.78 -36.08 -3.42
N ASP A 1034 -2.74 -35.70 -2.65
CA ASP A 1034 -1.56 -36.49 -2.24
C ASP A 1034 -0.56 -36.85 -3.37
N GLU A 1035 -1.02 -36.86 -4.62
CA GLU A 1035 -0.21 -37.15 -5.80
C GLU A 1035 -0.50 -36.17 -6.94
N ILE A 1036 0.39 -36.11 -7.94
CA ILE A 1036 0.15 -35.31 -9.15
C ILE A 1036 -1.04 -35.88 -9.93
N ILE A 1037 -2.02 -35.03 -10.23
CA ILE A 1037 -3.19 -35.41 -11.03
C ILE A 1037 -2.77 -35.63 -12.49
N THR A 1038 -3.06 -36.81 -13.02
CA THR A 1038 -2.80 -37.18 -14.43
C THR A 1038 -4.10 -37.17 -15.22
N GLU A 1039 -4.03 -37.25 -16.56
CA GLU A 1039 -5.24 -37.33 -17.39
C GLU A 1039 -6.15 -38.51 -17.03
N ALA A 1040 -5.58 -39.62 -16.54
CA ALA A 1040 -6.35 -40.79 -16.11
C ALA A 1040 -7.08 -40.58 -14.78
N THR A 1041 -6.50 -39.78 -13.87
CA THR A 1041 -7.05 -39.55 -12.52
C THR A 1041 -7.87 -38.25 -12.42
N ALA A 1042 -7.77 -37.34 -13.40
CA ALA A 1042 -8.39 -36.01 -13.38
C ALA A 1042 -9.92 -36.01 -13.24
N SER A 1043 -10.60 -37.07 -13.70
CA SER A 1043 -12.06 -37.20 -13.61
C SER A 1043 -12.56 -37.87 -12.33
N THR A 1044 -11.66 -38.36 -11.48
CA THR A 1044 -12.04 -38.99 -10.20
C THR A 1044 -12.63 -37.97 -9.24
N ASP A 1045 -13.53 -38.41 -8.35
CA ASP A 1045 -14.15 -37.51 -7.38
C ASP A 1045 -13.13 -36.96 -6.37
N LYS A 1046 -12.08 -37.73 -6.05
CA LYS A 1046 -10.93 -37.25 -5.25
C LYS A 1046 -10.24 -36.06 -5.93
N ALA A 1047 -9.94 -36.16 -7.23
CA ALA A 1047 -9.31 -35.08 -7.98
C ALA A 1047 -10.20 -33.83 -8.10
N LYS A 1048 -11.50 -34.00 -8.31
CA LYS A 1048 -12.46 -32.88 -8.33
C LYS A 1048 -12.55 -32.18 -6.98
N GLN A 1049 -12.61 -32.95 -5.89
CA GLN A 1049 -12.65 -32.40 -4.54
C GLN A 1049 -11.36 -31.64 -4.22
N ALA A 1050 -10.19 -32.22 -4.53
CA ALA A 1050 -8.90 -31.57 -4.30
C ALA A 1050 -8.76 -30.22 -5.03
N LYS A 1051 -9.27 -30.11 -6.27
CA LYS A 1051 -9.29 -28.84 -7.03
C LYS A 1051 -10.21 -27.82 -6.38
N LYS A 1052 -11.38 -28.24 -5.89
CA LYS A 1052 -12.31 -27.37 -5.19
C LYS A 1052 -11.71 -26.85 -3.89
N ASP A 1053 -11.13 -27.73 -3.09
CA ASP A 1053 -10.45 -27.37 -1.84
C ASP A 1053 -9.27 -26.42 -2.09
N ALA A 1054 -8.53 -26.62 -3.18
CA ALA A 1054 -7.47 -25.71 -3.61
C ALA A 1054 -7.99 -24.31 -3.99
N LEU A 1055 -9.14 -24.21 -4.66
CA LEU A 1055 -9.78 -22.92 -4.96
C LEU A 1055 -10.21 -22.20 -3.68
N ASP A 1056 -10.83 -22.92 -2.74
CA ASP A 1056 -11.24 -22.39 -1.45
C ASP A 1056 -10.02 -21.91 -0.63
N PHE A 1057 -8.91 -22.66 -0.66
CA PHE A 1057 -7.64 -22.27 -0.04
C PHE A 1057 -7.06 -20.98 -0.65
N VAL A 1058 -7.09 -20.86 -1.98
CA VAL A 1058 -6.63 -19.65 -2.67
C VAL A 1058 -7.49 -18.44 -2.31
N GLU A 1059 -8.82 -18.61 -2.22
CA GLU A 1059 -9.73 -17.53 -1.83
C GLU A 1059 -9.47 -17.05 -0.40
N GLN A 1060 -9.16 -17.96 0.53
CA GLN A 1060 -8.83 -17.61 1.91
C GLN A 1060 -7.42 -17.01 2.06
N SER A 1061 -6.45 -17.48 1.28
CA SER A 1061 -5.04 -17.08 1.40
C SER A 1061 -4.75 -15.67 0.88
N PHE A 1062 -5.47 -15.21 -0.15
CA PHE A 1062 -5.18 -13.94 -0.84
C PHE A 1062 -6.26 -12.88 -0.61
N SER A 1063 -6.23 -12.24 0.55
CA SER A 1063 -7.15 -11.14 0.88
C SER A 1063 -6.95 -9.87 0.04
N SER A 1064 -5.75 -9.70 -0.54
CA SER A 1064 -5.38 -8.55 -1.37
C SER A 1064 -5.86 -8.66 -2.83
N ILE A 1065 -6.29 -9.85 -3.28
CA ILE A 1065 -6.73 -10.10 -4.65
C ILE A 1065 -8.25 -9.96 -4.74
N LYS A 1066 -8.74 -9.36 -5.83
CA LYS A 1066 -10.17 -9.28 -6.12
C LYS A 1066 -10.61 -10.52 -6.89
N LEU A 1067 -11.56 -11.28 -6.33
CA LEU A 1067 -12.13 -12.51 -6.90
C LEU A 1067 -11.05 -13.54 -7.31
N PRO A 1068 -10.27 -14.08 -6.34
CA PRO A 1068 -9.12 -14.93 -6.62
C PRO A 1068 -9.45 -16.15 -7.51
N ILE A 1069 -10.59 -16.80 -7.29
CA ILE A 1069 -11.06 -17.95 -8.08
C ILE A 1069 -11.22 -17.59 -9.56
N GLN A 1070 -11.86 -16.45 -9.86
CA GLN A 1070 -12.06 -16.01 -11.23
C GLN A 1070 -10.74 -15.64 -11.91
N GLU A 1071 -9.77 -15.13 -11.15
CA GLU A 1071 -8.43 -14.87 -11.66
C GLU A 1071 -7.69 -16.18 -11.98
N VAL A 1072 -7.81 -17.24 -11.16
CA VAL A 1072 -7.25 -18.57 -11.49
C VAL A 1072 -7.81 -19.07 -12.82
N GLU A 1073 -9.13 -19.08 -13.00
CA GLU A 1073 -9.77 -19.48 -14.26
C GLU A 1073 -9.32 -18.60 -15.44
N ARG A 1074 -9.14 -17.30 -15.21
CA ARG A 1074 -8.61 -16.37 -16.22
C ARG A 1074 -7.19 -16.74 -16.63
N GLY A 1075 -6.37 -17.21 -15.69
CA GLY A 1075 -5.03 -17.73 -15.95
C GLY A 1075 -5.05 -18.91 -16.92
N PHE A 1076 -5.94 -19.89 -16.70
CA PHE A 1076 -6.09 -21.03 -17.63
C PHE A 1076 -6.56 -20.60 -19.03
N ARG A 1077 -7.53 -19.68 -19.13
CA ARG A 1077 -7.95 -19.12 -20.43
C ARG A 1077 -6.83 -18.35 -21.14
N PHE A 1078 -5.96 -17.69 -20.37
CA PHE A 1078 -4.79 -17.02 -20.92
C PHE A 1078 -3.81 -18.05 -21.47
N TRP A 1079 -3.51 -19.11 -20.72
CA TRP A 1079 -2.68 -20.22 -21.18
C TRP A 1079 -3.20 -20.87 -22.47
N ASP A 1080 -4.53 -21.05 -22.61
CA ASP A 1080 -5.13 -21.54 -23.85
C ASP A 1080 -4.83 -20.63 -25.05
N SER A 1081 -4.91 -19.32 -24.84
CA SER A 1081 -4.57 -18.33 -25.87
C SER A 1081 -3.08 -18.36 -26.22
N ILE A 1082 -2.21 -18.61 -25.24
CA ILE A 1082 -0.76 -18.80 -25.45
C ILE A 1082 -0.51 -20.03 -26.30
N MET A 1083 -1.12 -21.17 -25.98
CA MET A 1083 -0.93 -22.41 -26.74
C MET A 1083 -1.40 -22.27 -28.20
N VAL A 1084 -2.45 -21.48 -28.47
CA VAL A 1084 -2.84 -21.13 -29.83
C VAL A 1084 -1.73 -20.34 -30.55
N ALA A 1085 -1.10 -19.38 -29.87
CA ALA A 1085 0.02 -18.62 -30.44
C ALA A 1085 1.22 -19.53 -30.74
N ILE A 1086 1.63 -20.37 -29.79
CA ILE A 1086 2.78 -21.28 -29.92
C ILE A 1086 2.58 -22.28 -31.06
N ARG A 1087 1.42 -22.94 -31.14
CA ARG A 1087 1.10 -23.88 -32.22
C ARG A 1087 0.99 -23.21 -33.58
N THR A 1088 0.55 -21.96 -33.62
CA THR A 1088 0.55 -21.17 -34.86
C THR A 1088 1.97 -20.85 -35.31
N LEU A 1089 2.86 -20.47 -34.38
CA LEU A 1089 4.29 -20.26 -34.70
C LEU A 1089 4.96 -21.53 -35.21
N ASP A 1090 4.73 -22.68 -34.55
CA ASP A 1090 5.29 -23.97 -34.97
C ASP A 1090 4.87 -24.31 -36.42
N LYS A 1091 3.58 -24.16 -36.72
CA LYS A 1091 3.04 -24.36 -38.06
C LYS A 1091 3.65 -23.43 -39.11
N GLU A 1092 3.78 -22.13 -38.81
CA GLU A 1092 4.23 -21.12 -39.78
C GLU A 1092 5.75 -21.13 -40.01
N GLN A 1093 6.56 -21.50 -39.00
CA GLN A 1093 8.02 -21.63 -39.14
C GLN A 1093 8.43 -22.90 -39.91
N GLY A 1094 7.60 -23.95 -39.86
CA GLY A 1094 7.88 -25.24 -40.46
C GLY A 1094 8.92 -26.07 -39.68
N PRO A 1095 9.26 -27.28 -40.15
CA PRO A 1095 10.02 -28.26 -39.37
C PRO A 1095 11.51 -27.92 -39.18
N ASN A 1096 12.10 -27.16 -40.12
CA ASN A 1096 13.51 -26.77 -40.12
C ASN A 1096 13.66 -25.29 -40.55
N PRO A 1097 13.24 -24.32 -39.72
CA PRO A 1097 13.34 -22.91 -40.06
C PRO A 1097 14.80 -22.48 -40.14
N SER A 1098 15.14 -21.66 -41.14
CA SER A 1098 16.44 -20.99 -41.18
C SER A 1098 16.60 -20.06 -39.97
N LEU A 1099 17.82 -19.76 -39.54
CA LEU A 1099 18.09 -18.89 -38.39
C LEU A 1099 17.40 -17.51 -38.53
N ALA A 1100 17.30 -16.99 -39.76
CA ALA A 1100 16.64 -15.73 -40.06
C ALA A 1100 15.10 -15.78 -40.03
N GLN A 1101 14.51 -16.98 -40.14
CA GLN A 1101 13.05 -17.20 -40.13
C GLN A 1101 12.56 -17.81 -38.80
N ARG A 1102 13.47 -18.13 -37.88
CA ARG A 1102 13.18 -18.71 -36.57
C ARG A 1102 12.89 -17.59 -35.57
N VAL A 1103 11.64 -17.53 -35.10
CA VAL A 1103 11.17 -16.68 -33.99
C VAL A 1103 11.38 -17.38 -32.65
N VAL A 1104 11.03 -18.67 -32.56
CA VAL A 1104 11.13 -19.48 -31.32
C VAL A 1104 11.78 -20.81 -31.61
N GLY A 1105 12.56 -21.31 -30.66
CA GLY A 1105 13.19 -22.62 -30.75
C GLY A 1105 12.24 -23.81 -30.64
N LYS A 1106 12.55 -24.88 -31.37
CA LYS A 1106 11.78 -26.13 -31.32
C LYS A 1106 11.80 -26.73 -29.91
N ASP A 1107 12.94 -26.61 -29.24
CA ASP A 1107 13.14 -26.95 -27.83
C ASP A 1107 12.17 -26.20 -26.90
N VAL A 1108 11.95 -24.90 -27.14
CA VAL A 1108 11.00 -24.09 -26.37
C VAL A 1108 9.56 -24.50 -26.68
N ILE A 1109 9.23 -24.74 -27.96
CA ILE A 1109 7.89 -25.22 -28.37
C ILE A 1109 7.57 -26.56 -27.69
N GLU A 1110 8.53 -27.48 -27.64
CA GLU A 1110 8.41 -28.76 -26.93
C GLU A 1110 8.21 -28.57 -25.42
N GLN A 1111 8.85 -27.58 -24.79
CA GLN A 1111 8.60 -27.22 -23.39
C GLN A 1111 7.15 -26.78 -23.16
N PHE A 1112 6.56 -25.98 -24.07
CA PHE A 1112 5.16 -25.56 -23.97
C PHE A 1112 4.18 -26.74 -24.10
N GLU A 1113 4.41 -27.66 -25.04
CA GLU A 1113 3.56 -28.85 -25.18
C GLU A 1113 3.67 -29.80 -23.98
N LYS A 1114 4.87 -29.96 -23.40
CA LYS A 1114 5.05 -30.70 -22.14
C LYS A 1114 4.31 -30.03 -20.99
N ALA A 1115 4.43 -28.71 -20.86
CA ALA A 1115 3.73 -27.95 -19.83
C ALA A 1115 2.21 -28.00 -19.99
N GLU A 1116 1.67 -27.95 -21.22
CA GLU A 1116 0.23 -28.11 -21.48
C GLU A 1116 -0.25 -29.52 -21.10
N LYS A 1117 0.51 -30.56 -21.43
CA LYS A 1117 0.17 -31.95 -21.04
C LYS A 1117 0.13 -32.11 -19.52
N TRP A 1118 1.04 -31.45 -18.82
CA TRP A 1118 1.09 -31.44 -17.35
C TRP A 1118 -0.04 -30.60 -16.72
N LEU A 1119 -0.34 -29.42 -17.29
CA LEU A 1119 -1.30 -28.46 -16.73
C LEU A 1119 -2.76 -28.85 -17.01
N ARG A 1120 -3.05 -29.50 -18.14
CA ARG A 1120 -4.41 -29.88 -18.54
C ARG A 1120 -5.19 -30.66 -17.47
N PRO A 1121 -4.66 -31.71 -16.82
CA PRO A 1121 -5.39 -32.43 -15.77
C PRO A 1121 -5.63 -31.60 -14.50
N MET A 1122 -4.85 -30.53 -14.28
CA MET A 1122 -4.95 -29.64 -13.11
C MET A 1122 -6.03 -28.55 -13.25
N ARG A 1123 -6.73 -28.48 -14.38
CA ARG A 1123 -7.78 -27.47 -14.62
C ARG A 1123 -8.90 -27.56 -13.57
N PRO A 1124 -9.32 -26.41 -12.99
CA PRO A 1124 -10.41 -26.34 -12.03
C PRO A 1124 -11.75 -26.75 -12.61
#